data_AF-A0A2S2NRI4-F1
#
_entry.id   AF-A0A2S2NRI4-F1
#
_cell.length_a   1.000
_cell.length_b   1.000
_cell.length_c   1.000
_cell.angle_alpha   90.00
_cell.angle_beta   90.00
_cell.angle_gamma   90.00
#
_symmetry.space_group_name_H-M   'P 1'
#
loop_
_entity.id
_entity.type
_entity.pdbx_description
1 polymer ?
#
loop_
_entity_poly.entity_id
_entity_poly.type
_entity_poly.pdbx_seq_one_letter_code
_entity_poly.pdbx_strand_id
1 'polypeptide(L)'
;MSYRTYNELWAQAQLTLDEATKNDSNLLTSKTNKDKVVVFKELSTVMVSYILAINKLDECYDQVIQPQKRILIRNILELSLGRYLELKNDMVNLNYNEFTYLDSATAQLGLLPQDVELAIPSHYRNERLKTIEWQNNFIDEVLKKTGFYEEEKIEVDMPIRQAILLIQKHERARQGRMRAQFMKEVRAMNKPDAGDVELSDNARKAAMKIQRVWRGFITRRKIRSRVVEEMLLIGMLPPNSIDIEEQQKAEEVKSARRIVQTKRQKEYELALIQEKEKIKDHVKEKMKEDIRDEVRAWYMGVKSQTGKFPDLPSEESGGSAVIYTRYKTASSHSKSTSQSSSKGTKSHKSKSIAGKESKEEVKKKADEEDTGFKMGPSNFLQELMLASSEYEEVWKGMDESKNTSQMHIKSIVKAQKVAEVERELRKIVDVHLRAELEILQNALDKDNAIRIKRSKKQKKVKRSSKKAKKKRDKDLTPDRTLESLFEELVMNGIIHKYPATRLNSFKGDASYAGCDVMRWDNDPSPTLGDVRHAVRDSCVLPMLSDQIHQAGPAVRSVLIAGAHGSGKHTLINAVCTELGATLFDLTSANIVGKYPGKSGLTMLLHLVNKVARLLQPSVIFIEDAEKTFMKKVPKTDKTDPKRLKKDLPKLVKAIAPTDRILLLGTSCCPWDCDQKSLTG
;
A
#
# COMPACT_ATOMS: atom_id res chain seq x y z
N MET A 1 -20.89 -19.68 -2.55
CA MET A 1 -19.64 -20.42 -2.88
C MET A 1 -19.22 -21.26 -1.68
N SER A 2 -18.64 -22.43 -1.94
CA SER A 2 -18.26 -23.41 -0.91
C SER A 2 -16.94 -23.04 -0.22
N TYR A 3 -16.74 -23.47 1.03
CA TYR A 3 -15.48 -23.32 1.78
C TYR A 3 -14.25 -23.80 0.98
N ARG A 4 -14.42 -24.90 0.23
CA ARG A 4 -13.36 -25.50 -0.59
C ARG A 4 -12.83 -24.53 -1.65
N THR A 5 -13.72 -23.79 -2.29
CA THR A 5 -13.36 -22.82 -3.35
C THR A 5 -12.44 -21.72 -2.81
N TYR A 6 -12.67 -21.22 -1.59
CA TYR A 6 -11.82 -20.17 -1.02
C TYR A 6 -10.44 -20.68 -0.60
N ASN A 7 -10.34 -21.93 -0.12
CA ASN A 7 -9.05 -22.55 0.15
C ASN A 7 -8.27 -22.83 -1.12
N GLU A 8 -8.94 -23.26 -2.19
CA GLU A 8 -8.32 -23.46 -3.50
C GLU A 8 -7.79 -22.14 -4.06
N LEU A 9 -8.55 -21.04 -3.93
CA LEU A 9 -8.07 -19.70 -4.30
C LEU A 9 -6.83 -19.28 -3.50
N TRP A 10 -6.82 -19.50 -2.18
CA TRP A 10 -5.64 -19.18 -1.37
C TRP A 10 -4.43 -20.05 -1.74
N ALA A 11 -4.63 -21.35 -1.95
CA ALA A 11 -3.56 -22.24 -2.38
C ALA A 11 -2.96 -21.82 -3.74
N GLN A 12 -3.80 -21.42 -4.70
CA GLN A 12 -3.32 -20.91 -5.99
C GLN A 12 -2.56 -19.59 -5.85
N ALA A 13 -3.03 -18.68 -5.01
CA ALA A 13 -2.34 -17.42 -4.71
C ALA A 13 -0.98 -17.70 -4.07
N GLN A 14 -0.91 -18.63 -3.10
CA GLN A 14 0.33 -19.01 -2.43
C GLN A 14 1.32 -19.69 -3.39
N LEU A 15 0.87 -20.61 -4.25
CA LEU A 15 1.75 -21.22 -5.25
C LEU A 15 2.40 -20.16 -6.16
N THR A 16 1.62 -19.17 -6.58
CA THR A 16 2.12 -18.05 -7.40
C THR A 16 3.17 -17.23 -6.64
N LEU A 17 2.95 -17.02 -5.33
CA LEU A 17 3.89 -16.32 -4.46
C LEU A 17 5.17 -17.11 -4.18
N ASP A 18 5.06 -18.42 -3.97
CA ASP A 18 6.20 -19.32 -3.73
C ASP A 18 7.10 -19.37 -4.98
N GLU A 19 6.52 -19.39 -6.18
CA GLU A 19 7.25 -19.25 -7.44
C GLU A 19 7.96 -17.89 -7.54
N ALA A 20 7.27 -16.79 -7.20
CA ALA A 20 7.84 -15.44 -7.21
C ALA A 20 9.03 -15.31 -6.24
N THR A 21 8.88 -15.75 -4.99
CA THR A 21 9.93 -15.70 -3.97
C THR A 21 11.11 -16.61 -4.28
N LYS A 22 10.86 -17.78 -4.90
CA LYS A 22 11.93 -18.65 -5.41
C LYS A 22 12.72 -17.98 -6.52
N ASN A 23 12.05 -17.34 -7.47
CA ASN A 23 12.73 -16.61 -8.55
C ASN A 23 13.52 -15.41 -8.00
N ASP A 24 12.96 -14.71 -7.03
CA ASP A 24 13.61 -13.57 -6.37
C ASP A 24 14.87 -13.97 -5.56
N SER A 25 14.78 -15.06 -4.79
CA SER A 25 15.95 -15.60 -4.06
C SER A 25 17.05 -16.10 -5.00
N ASN A 26 16.68 -16.70 -6.14
CA ASN A 26 17.63 -17.06 -7.19
C ASN A 26 18.31 -15.82 -7.79
N LEU A 27 17.55 -14.74 -8.01
CA LEU A 27 18.09 -13.48 -8.53
C LEU A 27 19.10 -12.87 -7.56
N LEU A 28 18.77 -12.82 -6.26
CA LEU A 28 19.67 -12.29 -5.22
C LEU A 28 20.94 -13.12 -5.01
N THR A 29 20.90 -14.42 -5.30
CA THR A 29 22.06 -15.34 -5.17
C THR A 29 22.89 -15.44 -6.46
N SER A 30 22.37 -14.99 -7.59
CA SER A 30 23.06 -14.99 -8.87
C SER A 30 24.27 -14.04 -8.88
N LYS A 31 25.24 -14.28 -9.79
CA LYS A 31 26.42 -13.41 -9.93
C LYS A 31 26.01 -12.06 -10.53
N THR A 32 26.64 -10.98 -10.06
CA THR A 32 26.44 -9.63 -10.59
C THR A 32 26.69 -9.58 -12.08
N ASN A 33 25.65 -9.25 -12.85
CA ASN A 33 25.76 -9.07 -14.29
C ASN A 33 26.06 -7.59 -14.60
N LYS A 34 26.95 -7.36 -15.57
CA LYS A 34 27.33 -6.01 -16.03
C LYS A 34 26.35 -5.47 -17.07
N ASP A 35 25.64 -6.35 -17.77
CA ASP A 35 24.67 -5.95 -18.80
C ASP A 35 23.34 -5.51 -18.16
N LYS A 36 23.08 -4.20 -18.20
CA LYS A 36 21.86 -3.59 -17.67
C LYS A 36 20.59 -4.15 -18.30
N VAL A 37 20.63 -4.56 -19.57
CA VAL A 37 19.45 -5.06 -20.29
C VAL A 37 19.04 -6.43 -19.74
N VAL A 38 20.02 -7.28 -19.46
CA VAL A 38 19.77 -8.62 -18.88
C VAL A 38 19.26 -8.48 -17.45
N VAL A 39 19.90 -7.62 -16.64
CA VAL A 39 19.46 -7.35 -15.26
C VAL A 39 18.03 -6.80 -15.24
N PHE A 40 17.70 -5.85 -16.12
CA PHE A 40 16.35 -5.30 -16.23
C PHE A 40 15.31 -6.36 -16.62
N LYS A 41 15.66 -7.27 -17.53
CA LYS A 41 14.78 -8.38 -17.95
C LYS A 41 14.52 -9.36 -16.79
N GLU A 42 15.54 -9.69 -16.01
CA GLU A 42 15.38 -10.55 -14.83
C GLU A 42 14.52 -9.88 -13.76
N LEU A 43 14.79 -8.60 -13.43
CA LEU A 43 14.00 -7.81 -12.48
C LEU A 43 12.54 -7.67 -12.90
N SER A 44 12.29 -7.33 -14.16
CA SER A 44 10.92 -7.18 -14.69
C SER A 44 10.15 -8.49 -14.64
N THR A 45 10.80 -9.63 -14.90
CA THR A 45 10.14 -10.95 -14.80
C THR A 45 9.71 -11.24 -13.37
N VAL A 46 10.59 -11.04 -12.39
CA VAL A 46 10.27 -11.22 -10.96
C VAL A 46 9.18 -10.24 -10.51
N MET A 47 9.26 -8.97 -10.93
CA MET A 47 8.25 -7.95 -10.63
C MET A 47 6.87 -8.34 -11.16
N VAL A 48 6.77 -8.86 -12.39
CA VAL A 48 5.50 -9.36 -12.96
C VAL A 48 4.96 -10.53 -12.14
N SER A 49 5.81 -11.47 -11.70
CA SER A 49 5.38 -12.56 -10.81
C SER A 49 4.78 -12.04 -9.50
N TYR A 50 5.37 -11.00 -8.91
CA TYR A 50 4.80 -10.35 -7.73
C TYR A 50 3.46 -9.65 -8.00
N ILE A 51 3.30 -8.97 -9.15
CA ILE A 51 2.01 -8.35 -9.54
C ILE A 51 0.90 -9.40 -9.58
N LEU A 52 1.17 -10.55 -10.23
CA LEU A 52 0.20 -11.65 -10.31
C LEU A 52 -0.13 -12.22 -8.94
N ALA A 53 0.88 -12.42 -8.08
CA ALA A 53 0.67 -12.90 -6.72
C ALA A 53 -0.17 -11.91 -5.90
N ILE A 54 0.13 -10.62 -5.95
CA ILE A 54 -0.60 -9.57 -5.21
C ILE A 54 -2.05 -9.49 -5.66
N ASN A 55 -2.32 -9.49 -6.98
CA ASN A 55 -3.69 -9.46 -7.51
C ASN A 55 -4.52 -10.67 -7.03
N LYS A 56 -3.94 -11.87 -7.05
CA LYS A 56 -4.59 -13.09 -6.53
C LYS A 56 -4.78 -13.06 -5.00
N LEU A 57 -3.82 -12.50 -4.27
CA LEU A 57 -3.92 -12.34 -2.81
C LEU A 57 -4.99 -11.32 -2.41
N ASP A 58 -5.17 -10.23 -3.15
CA ASP A 58 -6.24 -9.27 -2.89
C ASP A 58 -7.62 -9.89 -3.16
N GLU A 59 -7.75 -10.65 -4.26
CA GLU A 59 -8.97 -11.42 -4.52
C GLU A 59 -9.25 -12.41 -3.38
N CYS A 60 -8.24 -13.16 -2.95
CA CYS A 60 -8.35 -14.08 -1.82
C CYS A 60 -8.79 -13.35 -0.54
N TYR A 61 -8.18 -12.21 -0.23
CA TYR A 61 -8.53 -11.39 0.93
C TYR A 61 -9.98 -10.87 0.87
N ASP A 62 -10.48 -10.45 -0.30
CA ASP A 62 -11.87 -10.01 -0.46
C ASP A 62 -12.85 -11.18 -0.31
N GLN A 63 -12.48 -12.41 -0.69
CA GLN A 63 -13.36 -13.58 -0.65
C GLN A 63 -13.40 -14.29 0.72
N VAL A 64 -12.29 -14.35 1.45
CA VAL A 64 -12.20 -15.05 2.74
C VAL A 64 -12.95 -14.28 3.83
N ILE A 65 -13.75 -14.97 4.63
CA ILE A 65 -14.52 -14.39 5.76
C ILE A 65 -13.82 -14.66 7.10
N GLN A 66 -13.11 -15.79 7.21
CA GLN A 66 -12.42 -16.23 8.42
C GLN A 66 -11.36 -15.19 8.88
N PRO A 67 -11.44 -14.66 10.11
CA PRO A 67 -10.64 -13.50 10.53
C PRO A 67 -9.14 -13.77 10.69
N GLN A 68 -8.75 -14.96 11.16
CA GLN A 68 -7.33 -15.34 11.33
C GLN A 68 -6.60 -15.54 10.00
N LYS A 69 -7.25 -16.19 9.03
CA LYS A 69 -6.75 -16.31 7.64
C LYS A 69 -6.59 -14.93 7.02
N ARG A 70 -7.59 -14.06 7.19
CA ARG A 70 -7.51 -12.68 6.69
C ARG A 70 -6.32 -11.93 7.25
N ILE A 71 -6.00 -12.09 8.54
CA ILE A 71 -4.82 -11.47 9.15
C ILE A 71 -3.53 -11.95 8.47
N LEU A 72 -3.38 -13.26 8.24
CA LEU A 72 -2.20 -13.80 7.56
C LEU A 72 -2.12 -13.37 6.10
N ILE A 73 -3.22 -13.48 5.34
CA ILE A 73 -3.28 -13.05 3.94
C ILE A 73 -2.95 -11.57 3.80
N ARG A 74 -3.48 -10.73 4.70
CA ARG A 74 -3.16 -9.30 4.75
C ARG A 74 -1.67 -9.05 4.99
N ASN A 75 -1.07 -9.75 5.96
CA ASN A 75 0.36 -9.63 6.23
C ASN A 75 1.19 -10.03 5.00
N ILE A 76 0.87 -11.16 4.38
CA ILE A 76 1.55 -11.63 3.15
C ILE A 76 1.40 -10.62 2.02
N LEU A 77 0.20 -10.05 1.83
CA LEU A 77 -0.08 -9.04 0.82
C LEU A 77 0.70 -7.74 1.07
N GLU A 78 0.77 -7.27 2.32
CA GLU A 78 1.56 -6.10 2.73
C GLU A 78 3.05 -6.29 2.46
N LEU A 79 3.59 -7.45 2.83
CA LEU A 79 4.99 -7.83 2.59
C LEU A 79 5.30 -7.96 1.09
N SER A 80 4.37 -8.52 0.31
CA SER A 80 4.50 -8.66 -1.15
C SER A 80 4.50 -7.30 -1.85
N LEU A 81 3.63 -6.37 -1.42
CA LEU A 81 3.62 -4.99 -1.90
C LEU A 81 4.91 -4.24 -1.54
N GLY A 82 5.41 -4.43 -0.32
CA GLY A 82 6.70 -3.87 0.11
C GLY A 82 7.84 -4.34 -0.78
N ARG A 83 7.90 -5.65 -1.07
CA ARG A 83 8.91 -6.22 -1.97
C ARG A 83 8.75 -5.72 -3.41
N TYR A 84 7.53 -5.60 -3.91
CA TYR A 84 7.23 -4.98 -5.22
C TYR A 84 7.81 -3.56 -5.32
N LEU A 85 7.64 -2.75 -4.27
CA LEU A 85 8.19 -1.38 -4.24
C LEU A 85 9.72 -1.34 -4.19
N GLU A 86 10.36 -2.29 -3.49
CA GLU A 86 11.83 -2.44 -3.54
C GLU A 86 12.32 -2.77 -4.95
N LEU A 87 11.70 -3.76 -5.61
CA LEU A 87 12.04 -4.13 -7.00
C LEU A 87 11.83 -2.97 -7.96
N LYS A 88 10.72 -2.25 -7.81
CA LYS A 88 10.44 -1.03 -8.56
C LYS A 88 11.54 0.01 -8.35
N ASN A 89 11.95 0.25 -7.11
CA ASN A 89 13.03 1.19 -6.80
C ASN A 89 14.38 0.74 -7.40
N ASP A 90 14.69 -0.56 -7.36
CA ASP A 90 15.88 -1.11 -8.01
C ASP A 90 15.87 -0.89 -9.53
N MET A 91 14.72 -1.08 -10.19
CA MET A 91 14.55 -0.80 -11.62
C MET A 91 14.69 0.69 -11.95
N VAL A 92 14.14 1.57 -11.10
CA VAL A 92 14.32 3.02 -11.24
C VAL A 92 15.79 3.40 -11.10
N ASN A 93 16.51 2.81 -10.15
CA ASN A 93 17.94 3.06 -9.95
C ASN A 93 18.83 2.53 -11.09
N LEU A 94 18.40 1.44 -11.75
CA LEU A 94 19.12 0.84 -12.88
C LEU A 94 19.08 1.75 -14.13
N ASN A 95 17.90 2.29 -14.44
CA ASN A 95 17.64 3.04 -15.67
C ASN A 95 17.54 4.56 -15.47
N TYR A 96 17.52 5.05 -14.22
CA TYR A 96 17.25 6.45 -13.86
C TYR A 96 15.92 6.98 -14.43
N ASN A 97 14.91 6.11 -14.53
CA ASN A 97 13.60 6.44 -15.09
C ASN A 97 12.48 5.98 -14.14
N GLU A 98 11.56 6.88 -13.80
CA GLU A 98 10.39 6.58 -12.97
C GLU A 98 9.38 5.68 -13.70
N PHE A 99 9.36 5.71 -15.03
CA PHE A 99 8.51 4.85 -15.85
C PHE A 99 9.20 3.50 -16.06
N THR A 100 8.50 2.42 -15.71
CA THR A 100 8.96 1.04 -15.91
C THR A 100 8.08 0.34 -16.92
N TYR A 101 8.70 -0.13 -17.99
CA TYR A 101 8.04 -0.87 -19.06
C TYR A 101 8.22 -2.36 -18.83
N LEU A 102 7.12 -3.10 -18.75
CA LEU A 102 7.08 -4.53 -18.44
C LEU A 102 6.72 -5.39 -19.67
N ASP A 103 6.53 -4.78 -20.83
CA ASP A 103 6.13 -5.38 -22.11
C ASP A 103 7.02 -6.57 -22.52
N SER A 104 8.34 -6.47 -22.35
CA SER A 104 9.21 -7.61 -22.67
C SER A 104 9.00 -8.80 -21.73
N ALA A 105 8.65 -8.58 -20.46
CA ALA A 105 8.41 -9.64 -19.49
C ALA A 105 6.98 -10.22 -19.64
N THR A 106 5.99 -9.37 -19.89
CA THR A 106 4.60 -9.79 -20.15
C THR A 106 4.53 -10.70 -21.39
N ALA A 107 5.21 -10.33 -22.48
CA ALA A 107 5.27 -11.13 -23.70
C ALA A 107 5.94 -12.50 -23.47
N GLN A 108 7.01 -12.55 -22.66
CA GLN A 108 7.70 -13.81 -22.35
C GLN A 108 6.85 -14.78 -21.53
N LEU A 109 6.02 -14.26 -20.64
CA LEU A 109 5.12 -15.05 -19.81
C LEU A 109 3.78 -15.36 -20.50
N GLY A 110 3.55 -14.86 -21.72
CA GLY A 110 2.31 -15.07 -22.47
C GLY A 110 1.09 -14.41 -21.81
N LEU A 111 1.29 -13.31 -21.08
CA LEU A 111 0.26 -12.61 -20.33
C LEU A 111 -0.33 -11.45 -21.14
N LEU A 112 -1.61 -11.13 -20.88
CA LEU A 112 -2.20 -9.92 -21.42
C LEU A 112 -1.73 -8.70 -20.60
N PRO A 113 -1.62 -7.51 -21.20
CA PRO A 113 -1.23 -6.31 -20.45
C PRO A 113 -2.17 -5.98 -19.28
N GLN A 114 -3.45 -6.35 -19.39
CA GLN A 114 -4.45 -6.18 -18.33
C GLN A 114 -4.17 -7.06 -17.11
N ASP A 115 -3.58 -8.25 -17.31
CA ASP A 115 -3.24 -9.17 -16.22
C ASP A 115 -2.08 -8.64 -15.36
N VAL A 116 -1.26 -7.76 -15.95
CA VAL A 116 -0.07 -7.15 -15.33
C VAL A 116 -0.34 -5.73 -14.80
N GLU A 117 -1.61 -5.31 -14.77
CA GLU A 117 -2.01 -4.11 -14.05
C GLU A 117 -2.19 -4.45 -12.56
N LEU A 118 -1.30 -3.92 -11.72
CA LEU A 118 -1.43 -4.07 -10.27
C LEU A 118 -2.66 -3.31 -9.75
N ALA A 119 -3.61 -4.04 -9.18
CA ALA A 119 -4.78 -3.47 -8.55
C ALA A 119 -4.42 -2.89 -7.17
N ILE A 120 -4.97 -1.71 -6.84
CA ILE A 120 -4.85 -1.16 -5.49
C ILE A 120 -5.78 -1.97 -4.57
N PRO A 121 -5.26 -2.64 -3.53
CA PRO A 121 -6.09 -3.47 -2.66
C PRO A 121 -7.20 -2.66 -2.01
N SER A 122 -8.44 -3.07 -2.24
CA SER A 122 -9.60 -2.25 -1.88
C SER A 122 -9.81 -2.11 -0.37
N HIS A 123 -9.22 -3.01 0.42
CA HIS A 123 -9.44 -3.09 1.85
C HIS A 123 -8.85 -1.92 2.65
N TYR A 124 -7.73 -1.34 2.23
CA TYR A 124 -7.13 -0.19 2.93
C TYR A 124 -8.08 1.00 3.03
N ARG A 125 -8.78 1.31 1.92
CA ARG A 125 -9.80 2.35 1.89
C ARG A 125 -11.02 1.92 2.70
N ASN A 126 -11.47 0.66 2.53
CA ASN A 126 -12.68 0.15 3.20
C ASN A 126 -12.58 0.19 4.73
N GLU A 127 -11.43 -0.17 5.30
CA GLU A 127 -11.17 -0.13 6.75
C GLU A 127 -11.29 1.30 7.32
N ARG A 128 -11.07 2.32 6.48
CA ARG A 128 -11.07 3.73 6.87
C ARG A 128 -12.33 4.50 6.47
N LEU A 129 -13.31 3.85 5.82
CA LEU A 129 -14.52 4.53 5.33
C LEU A 129 -15.23 5.37 6.39
N LYS A 130 -15.39 4.84 7.61
CA LYS A 130 -16.03 5.57 8.72
C LYS A 130 -15.28 6.83 9.11
N THR A 131 -13.95 6.78 9.10
CA THR A 131 -13.11 7.94 9.40
C THR A 131 -13.20 8.98 8.30
N ILE A 132 -13.17 8.54 7.03
CA ILE A 132 -13.31 9.41 5.86
C ILE A 132 -14.68 10.10 5.86
N GLU A 133 -15.76 9.36 6.10
CA GLU A 133 -17.13 9.88 6.20
C GLU A 133 -17.25 10.90 7.33
N TRP A 134 -16.71 10.59 8.51
CA TRP A 134 -16.70 11.51 9.64
C TRP A 134 -15.94 12.80 9.32
N GLN A 135 -14.76 12.71 8.71
CA GLN A 135 -13.97 13.88 8.31
C GLN A 135 -14.72 14.76 7.30
N ASN A 136 -15.32 14.14 6.27
CA ASN A 136 -16.08 14.87 5.26
C ASN A 136 -17.30 15.58 5.87
N ASN A 137 -18.04 14.89 6.74
CA ASN A 137 -19.18 15.49 7.44
C ASN A 137 -18.75 16.64 8.35
N PHE A 138 -17.62 16.50 9.04
CA PHE A 138 -17.08 17.56 9.89
C PHE A 138 -16.66 18.79 9.09
N ILE A 139 -15.99 18.60 7.94
CA ILE A 139 -15.68 19.69 7.00
C ILE A 139 -16.97 20.39 6.55
N ASP A 140 -17.98 19.62 6.14
CA ASP A 140 -19.27 20.15 5.70
C ASP A 140 -19.97 20.96 6.82
N GLU A 141 -19.93 20.49 8.07
CA GLU A 141 -20.47 21.21 9.24
C GLU A 141 -19.75 22.55 9.49
N VAL A 142 -18.42 22.57 9.41
CA VAL A 142 -17.62 23.80 9.60
C VAL A 142 -17.88 24.81 8.47
N LEU A 143 -17.95 24.34 7.23
CA LEU A 143 -18.29 25.19 6.08
C LEU A 143 -19.71 25.76 6.18
N LYS A 144 -20.67 24.97 6.69
CA LYS A 144 -22.04 25.46 6.97
C LYS A 144 -22.06 26.56 8.02
N LYS A 145 -21.30 26.40 9.12
CA LYS A 145 -21.21 27.42 10.18
C LYS A 145 -20.60 28.74 9.69
N THR A 146 -19.69 28.68 8.72
CA THR A 146 -18.99 29.86 8.19
C THR A 146 -19.69 30.51 6.99
N GLY A 147 -20.75 29.90 6.46
CA GLY A 147 -21.50 30.43 5.31
C GLY A 147 -20.82 30.20 3.95
N PHE A 148 -19.74 29.41 3.90
CA PHE A 148 -19.03 29.04 2.67
C PHE A 148 -19.43 27.64 2.16
N TYR A 149 -20.52 27.08 2.67
CA TYR A 149 -21.02 25.80 2.18
C TYR A 149 -21.68 25.99 0.81
N GLU A 150 -20.98 25.55 -0.23
CA GLU A 150 -21.59 25.27 -1.51
C GLU A 150 -22.22 23.88 -1.41
N GLU A 151 -23.55 23.79 -1.47
CA GLU A 151 -24.20 22.51 -1.71
C GLU A 151 -23.65 21.97 -3.03
N GLU A 152 -22.90 20.86 -2.97
CA GLU A 152 -22.60 20.06 -4.14
C GLU A 152 -23.96 19.69 -4.74
N LYS A 153 -24.38 20.41 -5.79
CA LYS A 153 -25.43 19.92 -6.66
C LYS A 153 -24.91 18.60 -7.15
N ILE A 154 -25.49 17.52 -6.66
CA ILE A 154 -25.33 16.21 -7.26
C ILE A 154 -25.95 16.38 -8.64
N GLU A 155 -25.15 16.84 -9.61
CA GLU A 155 -25.43 16.62 -11.00
C GLU A 155 -25.53 15.10 -11.09
N VAL A 156 -26.76 14.60 -11.19
CA VAL A 156 -27.01 13.18 -11.38
C VAL A 156 -26.29 12.85 -12.67
N ASP A 157 -25.11 12.28 -12.52
CA ASP A 157 -24.21 11.98 -13.62
C ASP A 157 -25.02 11.15 -14.60
N MET A 158 -25.28 11.71 -15.78
CA MET A 158 -26.11 11.03 -16.77
C MET A 158 -25.43 9.71 -17.05
N PRO A 159 -26.05 8.55 -16.73
CA PRO A 159 -25.36 7.27 -16.84
C PRO A 159 -24.78 7.15 -18.25
N ILE A 160 -23.57 6.61 -18.39
CA ILE A 160 -22.82 6.57 -19.67
C ILE A 160 -23.72 6.13 -20.83
N ARG A 161 -24.62 5.18 -20.58
CA ARG A 161 -25.66 4.73 -21.52
C ARG A 161 -26.60 5.84 -21.99
N GLN A 162 -27.12 6.66 -21.08
CA GLN A 162 -28.00 7.77 -21.41
C GLN A 162 -27.24 8.88 -22.14
N ALA A 163 -25.97 9.11 -21.80
CA ALA A 163 -25.09 10.01 -22.56
C ALA A 163 -24.84 9.50 -23.99
N ILE A 164 -24.52 8.21 -24.15
CA ILE A 164 -24.38 7.54 -25.45
C ILE A 164 -25.70 7.63 -26.24
N LEU A 165 -26.84 7.33 -25.62
CA LEU A 165 -28.16 7.43 -26.27
C LEU A 165 -28.47 8.85 -26.72
N LEU A 166 -28.10 9.85 -25.92
CA LEU A 166 -28.26 11.26 -26.25
C LEU A 166 -27.40 11.63 -27.46
N ILE A 167 -26.10 11.31 -27.43
CA ILE A 167 -25.16 11.56 -28.53
C ILE A 167 -25.65 10.86 -29.81
N GLN A 168 -26.01 9.59 -29.73
CA GLN A 168 -26.54 8.82 -30.85
C GLN A 168 -27.87 9.38 -31.38
N LYS A 169 -28.74 9.92 -30.50
CA LYS A 169 -30.00 10.57 -30.91
C LYS A 169 -29.73 11.87 -31.66
N HIS A 170 -28.78 12.68 -31.17
CA HIS A 170 -28.37 13.92 -31.84
C HIS A 170 -27.68 13.65 -33.18
N GLU A 171 -26.80 12.64 -33.26
CA GLU A 171 -26.15 12.27 -34.53
C GLU A 171 -27.15 11.67 -35.53
N ARG A 172 -28.11 10.84 -35.08
CA ARG A 172 -29.22 10.38 -35.94
C ARG A 172 -30.07 11.54 -36.46
N ALA A 173 -30.37 12.53 -35.62
CA ALA A 173 -31.10 13.71 -36.04
C ALA A 173 -30.29 14.54 -37.06
N ARG A 174 -28.97 14.66 -36.88
CA ARG A 174 -28.07 15.33 -37.83
C ARG A 174 -28.06 14.61 -39.18
N GLN A 175 -27.81 13.31 -39.19
CA GLN A 175 -27.82 12.49 -40.41
C GLN A 175 -29.19 12.49 -41.09
N GLY A 176 -30.29 12.47 -40.31
CA GLY A 176 -31.65 12.57 -40.82
C GLY A 176 -31.90 13.89 -41.56
N ARG A 177 -31.44 15.02 -40.99
CA ARG A 177 -31.51 16.34 -41.66
C ARG A 177 -30.69 16.35 -42.96
N MET A 178 -29.46 15.85 -42.92
CA MET A 178 -28.57 15.77 -44.10
C MET A 178 -29.18 14.92 -45.21
N ARG A 179 -29.72 13.73 -44.90
CA ARG A 179 -30.38 12.85 -45.88
C ARG A 179 -31.68 13.45 -46.42
N ALA A 180 -32.47 14.12 -45.58
CA ALA A 180 -33.70 14.77 -46.04
C ALA A 180 -33.39 15.90 -47.04
N GLN A 181 -32.32 16.65 -46.80
CA GLN A 181 -31.84 17.69 -47.70
C GLN A 181 -31.35 17.08 -49.02
N PHE A 182 -30.51 16.05 -48.97
CA PHE A 182 -30.05 15.32 -50.15
C PHE A 182 -31.21 14.72 -50.97
N MET A 183 -32.20 14.09 -50.31
CA MET A 183 -33.36 13.51 -51.01
C MET A 183 -34.31 14.57 -51.57
N LYS A 184 -34.33 15.77 -51.00
CA LYS A 184 -35.07 16.92 -51.55
C LYS A 184 -34.40 17.42 -52.83
N GLU A 185 -33.06 17.47 -52.85
CA GLU A 185 -32.28 17.80 -54.05
C GLU A 185 -32.46 16.75 -55.15
N VAL A 186 -32.36 15.45 -54.82
CA VAL A 186 -32.61 14.37 -55.79
C VAL A 186 -34.03 14.42 -56.37
N ARG A 187 -35.06 14.73 -55.56
CA ARG A 187 -36.44 14.89 -56.06
C ARG A 187 -36.63 16.16 -56.89
N ALA A 188 -35.88 17.22 -56.60
CA ALA A 188 -35.90 18.43 -57.41
C ALA A 188 -35.25 18.18 -58.78
N MET A 189 -34.19 17.37 -58.83
CA MET A 189 -33.53 16.95 -60.07
C MET A 189 -34.34 15.92 -60.88
N ASN A 190 -35.04 15.02 -60.20
CA ASN A 190 -35.82 13.94 -60.84
C ASN A 190 -37.30 14.25 -61.01
N LYS A 191 -37.74 15.51 -61.06
CA LYS A 191 -39.14 15.84 -61.40
C LYS A 191 -39.44 15.31 -62.81
N PRO A 192 -40.28 14.28 -62.98
CA PRO A 192 -40.80 13.94 -64.30
C PRO A 192 -41.98 14.88 -64.57
N ASP A 193 -42.09 15.37 -65.81
CA ASP A 193 -43.30 16.05 -66.26
C ASP A 193 -44.50 15.12 -66.06
N ALA A 194 -45.53 15.64 -65.39
CA ALA A 194 -46.74 14.90 -65.07
C ALA A 194 -47.54 14.68 -66.36
N GLY A 195 -47.34 13.52 -66.99
CA GLY A 195 -48.21 13.01 -68.04
C GLY A 195 -49.40 12.27 -67.44
N ASP A 196 -50.59 12.77 -67.73
CA ASP A 196 -51.87 12.10 -67.47
C ASP A 196 -51.93 10.74 -68.19
N VAL A 197 -52.40 9.71 -67.48
CA VAL A 197 -52.83 8.45 -68.10
C VAL A 197 -54.09 7.92 -67.40
N GLU A 198 -55.18 7.88 -68.17
CA GLU A 198 -56.49 7.34 -67.81
C GLU A 198 -56.55 5.79 -67.72
N LEU A 199 -57.67 5.30 -67.17
CA LEU A 199 -58.08 3.94 -66.76
C LEU A 199 -57.74 2.78 -67.73
N SER A 200 -57.38 1.56 -67.28
CA SER A 200 -58.36 0.49 -66.92
C SER A 200 -57.69 -0.72 -66.19
N ASP A 201 -58.46 -1.71 -65.74
CA ASP A 201 -58.16 -2.96 -64.99
C ASP A 201 -58.07 -2.88 -63.45
N ASN A 202 -59.21 -2.61 -62.81
CA ASN A 202 -59.34 -2.41 -61.37
C ASN A 202 -58.93 -3.64 -60.52
N ALA A 203 -59.15 -4.88 -60.97
CA ALA A 203 -58.81 -6.08 -60.18
C ALA A 203 -57.31 -6.40 -60.20
N ARG A 204 -56.67 -6.38 -61.39
CA ARG A 204 -55.23 -6.61 -61.53
C ARG A 204 -54.44 -5.47 -60.91
N LYS A 205 -54.90 -4.22 -61.03
CA LYS A 205 -54.31 -3.06 -60.35
C LYS A 205 -54.46 -3.13 -58.84
N ALA A 206 -55.60 -3.59 -58.32
CA ALA A 206 -55.78 -3.82 -56.88
C ALA A 206 -54.85 -4.93 -56.36
N ALA A 207 -54.78 -6.07 -57.04
CA ALA A 207 -53.86 -7.16 -56.70
C ALA A 207 -52.39 -6.71 -56.76
N MET A 208 -51.99 -5.98 -57.80
CA MET A 208 -50.65 -5.40 -57.93
C MET A 208 -50.36 -4.38 -56.83
N LYS A 209 -51.33 -3.54 -56.45
CA LYS A 209 -51.19 -2.61 -55.31
C LYS A 209 -51.01 -3.36 -54.00
N ILE A 210 -51.84 -4.37 -53.72
CA ILE A 210 -51.75 -5.19 -52.51
C ILE A 210 -50.41 -5.94 -52.46
N GLN A 211 -50.02 -6.61 -53.54
CA GLN A 211 -48.75 -7.33 -53.64
C GLN A 211 -47.55 -6.39 -53.51
N ARG A 212 -47.60 -5.19 -54.11
CA ARG A 212 -46.54 -4.18 -53.98
C ARG A 212 -46.43 -3.67 -52.54
N VAL A 213 -47.56 -3.40 -51.88
CA VAL A 213 -47.59 -2.97 -50.49
C VAL A 213 -47.07 -4.08 -49.56
N TRP A 214 -47.50 -5.33 -49.76
CA TRP A 214 -47.10 -6.49 -48.98
C TRP A 214 -45.62 -6.85 -49.17
N ARG A 215 -45.15 -6.94 -50.42
CA ARG A 215 -43.72 -7.14 -50.73
C ARG A 215 -42.89 -6.01 -50.14
N GLY A 216 -43.34 -4.77 -50.27
CA GLY A 216 -42.70 -3.62 -49.62
C GLY A 216 -42.65 -3.74 -48.09
N PHE A 217 -43.73 -4.19 -47.46
CA PHE A 217 -43.78 -4.41 -46.00
C PHE A 217 -42.82 -5.50 -45.55
N ILE A 218 -42.83 -6.67 -46.20
CA ILE A 218 -41.91 -7.78 -45.90
C ILE A 218 -40.46 -7.34 -46.08
N THR A 219 -40.14 -6.67 -47.19
CA THR A 219 -38.77 -6.22 -47.46
C THR A 219 -38.33 -5.17 -46.44
N ARG A 220 -39.18 -4.20 -46.08
CA ARG A 220 -38.88 -3.23 -45.01
C ARG A 220 -38.70 -3.92 -43.65
N ARG A 221 -39.49 -4.95 -43.34
CA ARG A 221 -39.35 -5.73 -42.09
C ARG A 221 -38.03 -6.51 -42.05
N LYS A 222 -37.65 -7.16 -43.16
CA LYS A 222 -36.37 -7.87 -43.29
C LYS A 222 -35.17 -6.91 -43.22
N ILE A 223 -35.25 -5.75 -43.89
CA ILE A 223 -34.22 -4.71 -43.81
C ILE A 223 -34.09 -4.19 -42.37
N ARG A 224 -35.20 -3.94 -41.66
CA ARG A 224 -35.14 -3.55 -40.23
C ARG A 224 -34.45 -4.62 -39.39
N SER A 225 -34.73 -5.91 -39.61
CA SER A 225 -34.04 -7.00 -38.89
C SER A 225 -32.54 -7.00 -39.17
N ARG A 226 -32.14 -6.96 -40.45
CA ARG A 226 -30.73 -6.93 -40.85
C ARG A 226 -29.99 -5.70 -40.33
N VAL A 227 -30.63 -4.53 -40.34
CA VAL A 227 -30.06 -3.30 -39.78
C VAL A 227 -29.86 -3.44 -38.26
N VAL A 228 -30.78 -4.09 -37.55
CA VAL A 228 -30.61 -4.37 -36.11
C VAL A 228 -29.48 -5.37 -35.87
N GLU A 229 -29.40 -6.45 -36.65
CA GLU A 229 -28.33 -7.46 -36.58
C GLU A 229 -26.96 -6.87 -36.92
N GLU A 230 -26.87 -6.04 -37.96
CA GLU A 230 -25.67 -5.31 -38.36
C GLU A 230 -25.28 -4.26 -37.32
N MET A 231 -26.25 -3.55 -36.74
CA MET A 231 -26.01 -2.64 -35.62
C MET A 231 -25.52 -3.37 -34.36
N LEU A 232 -25.99 -4.60 -34.09
CA LEU A 232 -25.45 -5.44 -33.01
C LEU A 232 -24.03 -5.91 -33.34
N LEU A 233 -23.78 -6.35 -34.57
CA LEU A 233 -22.48 -6.84 -35.04
C LEU A 233 -21.39 -5.76 -35.01
N ILE A 234 -21.73 -4.53 -35.42
CA ILE A 234 -20.83 -3.36 -35.41
C ILE A 234 -20.78 -2.69 -34.01
N GLY A 235 -21.51 -3.22 -33.02
CA GLY A 235 -21.52 -2.71 -31.65
C GLY A 235 -22.26 -1.39 -31.46
N MET A 236 -23.10 -0.99 -32.42
CA MET A 236 -23.95 0.21 -32.35
C MET A 236 -25.21 0.01 -31.49
N LEU A 237 -25.72 -1.22 -31.40
CA LEU A 237 -26.71 -1.63 -30.41
C LEU A 237 -25.98 -2.51 -29.38
N PRO A 238 -26.10 -2.23 -28.07
CA PRO A 238 -25.53 -3.11 -27.07
C PRO A 238 -26.29 -4.46 -27.06
N PRO A 239 -25.62 -5.58 -26.75
CA PRO A 239 -26.31 -6.85 -26.49
C PRO A 239 -27.34 -6.69 -25.35
N ASN A 240 -28.35 -7.56 -25.33
CA ASN A 240 -29.41 -7.53 -24.32
C ASN A 240 -28.82 -7.52 -22.89
N SER A 241 -29.48 -6.76 -22.01
CA SER A 241 -29.08 -6.22 -20.70
C SER A 241 -28.76 -7.21 -19.57
N ILE A 242 -28.26 -8.42 -19.87
CA ILE A 242 -27.98 -9.45 -18.87
C ILE A 242 -26.87 -9.00 -17.91
N ASP A 243 -25.87 -8.27 -18.42
CA ASP A 243 -24.72 -7.83 -17.62
C ASP A 243 -25.08 -6.92 -16.44
N ILE A 244 -26.15 -6.11 -16.52
CA ILE A 244 -26.46 -5.10 -15.48
C ILE A 244 -27.03 -5.77 -14.23
N GLU A 245 -27.97 -6.71 -14.37
CA GLU A 245 -28.55 -7.40 -13.21
C GLU A 245 -27.53 -8.32 -12.55
N GLU A 246 -26.68 -8.99 -13.32
CA GLU A 246 -25.63 -9.84 -12.78
C GLU A 246 -24.54 -9.02 -12.07
N GLN A 247 -24.17 -7.85 -12.60
CA GLN A 247 -23.27 -6.91 -11.93
C GLN A 247 -23.86 -6.38 -10.62
N GLN A 248 -25.13 -5.98 -10.63
CA GLN A 248 -25.83 -5.52 -9.42
C GLN A 248 -25.88 -6.64 -8.36
N LYS A 249 -26.25 -7.86 -8.75
CA LYS A 249 -26.23 -9.03 -7.85
C LYS A 249 -24.82 -9.30 -7.33
N ALA A 250 -23.78 -9.17 -8.15
CA ALA A 250 -22.39 -9.34 -7.72
C ALA A 250 -21.97 -8.27 -6.69
N GLU A 251 -22.38 -7.01 -6.89
CA GLU A 251 -22.14 -5.91 -5.95
C GLU A 251 -22.89 -6.10 -4.63
N GLU A 252 -24.15 -6.56 -4.67
CA GLU A 252 -24.94 -6.93 -3.50
C GLU A 252 -24.26 -8.06 -2.71
N VAL A 253 -23.82 -9.12 -3.39
CA VAL A 253 -23.06 -10.22 -2.75
C VAL A 253 -21.77 -9.70 -2.13
N LYS A 254 -21.06 -8.79 -2.80
CA LYS A 254 -19.81 -8.19 -2.28
C LYS A 254 -20.08 -7.35 -1.03
N SER A 255 -21.11 -6.51 -1.03
CA SER A 255 -21.48 -5.69 0.12
C SER A 255 -21.95 -6.53 1.31
N ALA A 256 -22.79 -7.54 1.07
CA ALA A 256 -23.25 -8.48 2.09
C ALA A 256 -22.07 -9.23 2.74
N ARG A 257 -21.11 -9.69 1.92
CA ARG A 257 -19.90 -10.37 2.40
C ARG A 257 -19.08 -9.48 3.33
N ARG A 258 -18.91 -8.19 3.00
CA ARG A 258 -18.16 -7.22 3.80
C ARG A 258 -18.80 -6.97 5.17
N ILE A 259 -20.13 -6.95 5.24
CA ILE A 259 -20.86 -6.85 6.50
C ILE A 259 -20.56 -8.06 7.38
N VAL A 260 -20.58 -9.27 6.80
CA VAL A 260 -20.26 -10.52 7.52
C VAL A 260 -18.80 -10.53 7.98
N GLN A 261 -17.85 -10.12 7.14
CA GLN A 261 -16.43 -10.00 7.51
C GLN A 261 -16.23 -9.10 8.74
N THR A 262 -16.85 -7.92 8.73
CA THR A 262 -16.79 -6.97 9.86
C THR A 262 -17.38 -7.59 11.13
N LYS A 263 -18.49 -8.33 11.01
CA LYS A 263 -19.11 -9.02 12.14
C LYS A 263 -18.19 -10.11 12.70
N ARG A 264 -17.59 -10.95 11.86
CA ARG A 264 -16.66 -12.01 12.27
C ARG A 264 -15.40 -11.47 12.92
N GLN A 265 -14.87 -10.35 12.41
CA GLN A 265 -13.72 -9.67 13.00
C GLN A 265 -14.01 -9.24 14.44
N LYS A 266 -15.16 -8.60 14.69
CA LYS A 266 -15.59 -8.21 16.05
C LYS A 266 -15.80 -9.42 16.97
N GLU A 267 -16.43 -10.48 16.47
CA GLU A 267 -16.63 -11.72 17.24
C GLU A 267 -15.28 -12.36 17.63
N TYR A 268 -14.28 -12.29 16.75
CA TYR A 268 -12.93 -12.75 17.02
C TYR A 268 -12.21 -11.89 18.07
N GLU A 269 -12.30 -10.56 17.97
CA GLU A 269 -11.72 -9.63 18.95
C GLU A 269 -12.31 -9.84 20.36
N LEU A 270 -13.63 -10.02 20.44
CA LEU A 270 -14.29 -10.36 21.71
C LEU A 270 -13.83 -11.71 22.26
N ALA A 271 -13.67 -12.73 21.41
CA ALA A 271 -13.18 -14.03 21.82
C ALA A 271 -11.74 -13.99 22.36
N LEU A 272 -10.87 -13.15 21.77
CA LEU A 272 -9.50 -12.93 22.25
C LEU A 272 -9.47 -12.36 23.67
N ILE A 273 -10.37 -11.43 23.99
CA ILE A 273 -10.49 -10.83 25.33
C ILE A 273 -11.03 -11.87 26.32
N GLN A 274 -12.16 -12.50 25.98
CA GLN A 274 -12.81 -13.49 26.86
C GLN A 274 -11.91 -14.68 27.18
N GLU A 275 -11.18 -15.23 26.22
CA GLU A 275 -10.26 -16.34 26.48
C GLU A 275 -9.05 -15.88 27.31
N LYS A 276 -8.55 -14.66 27.11
CA LYS A 276 -7.46 -14.10 27.95
C LYS A 276 -7.91 -13.97 29.42
N GLU A 277 -9.13 -13.52 29.66
CA GLU A 277 -9.71 -13.41 31.00
C GLU A 277 -9.88 -14.80 31.66
N LYS A 278 -10.47 -15.76 30.95
CA LYS A 278 -10.61 -17.14 31.45
C LYS A 278 -9.28 -17.78 31.84
N ILE A 279 -8.22 -17.57 31.05
CA ILE A 279 -6.87 -18.08 31.36
C ILE A 279 -6.31 -17.37 32.60
N LYS A 280 -6.54 -16.06 32.75
CA LYS A 280 -6.11 -15.30 33.92
C LYS A 280 -6.81 -15.74 35.21
N ASP A 281 -8.07 -16.15 35.14
CA ASP A 281 -8.84 -16.55 36.32
C ASP A 281 -8.56 -18.00 36.74
N HIS A 282 -8.46 -18.93 35.78
CA HIS A 282 -8.39 -20.37 36.10
C HIS A 282 -7.01 -20.99 36.00
N VAL A 283 -6.10 -20.41 35.21
CA VAL A 283 -4.82 -21.06 34.83
C VAL A 283 -3.60 -20.29 35.33
N LYS A 284 -3.77 -19.01 35.71
CA LYS A 284 -2.69 -18.10 36.12
C LYS A 284 -1.86 -18.61 37.29
N GLU A 285 -2.49 -19.09 38.36
CA GLU A 285 -1.77 -19.52 39.56
C GLU A 285 -0.93 -20.76 39.27
N LYS A 286 -1.55 -21.76 38.65
CA LYS A 286 -0.86 -22.97 38.21
C LYS A 286 0.30 -22.68 37.26
N MET A 287 0.08 -21.85 36.23
CA MET A 287 1.17 -21.42 35.32
C MET A 287 2.29 -20.69 36.05
N LYS A 288 1.98 -19.85 37.05
CA LYS A 288 2.99 -19.13 37.83
C LYS A 288 3.82 -20.08 38.70
N GLU A 289 3.23 -21.16 39.20
CA GLU A 289 3.93 -22.21 39.92
C GLU A 289 4.80 -23.03 38.98
N ASP A 290 4.24 -23.51 37.86
CA ASP A 290 4.97 -24.27 36.83
C ASP A 290 6.22 -23.49 36.35
N ILE A 291 6.07 -22.21 36.00
CA ILE A 291 7.20 -21.35 35.59
C ILE A 291 8.22 -21.20 36.74
N ARG A 292 7.78 -21.04 37.99
CA ARG A 292 8.70 -20.93 39.14
C ARG A 292 9.50 -22.22 39.33
N ASP A 293 8.83 -23.36 39.27
CA ASP A 293 9.45 -24.66 39.48
C ASP A 293 10.42 -25.00 38.35
N GLU A 294 10.09 -24.66 37.10
CA GLU A 294 10.99 -24.79 35.95
C GLU A 294 12.29 -23.99 36.15
N VAL A 295 12.19 -22.71 36.53
CA VAL A 295 13.38 -21.86 36.71
C VAL A 295 14.17 -22.28 37.96
N ARG A 296 13.49 -22.74 39.01
CA ARG A 296 14.12 -23.32 40.22
C ARG A 296 14.91 -24.57 39.90
N ALA A 297 14.33 -25.50 39.15
CA ALA A 297 15.01 -26.71 38.70
C ALA A 297 16.28 -26.37 37.91
N TRP A 298 16.22 -25.37 37.03
CA TRP A 298 17.38 -24.92 36.28
C TRP A 298 18.52 -24.40 37.17
N TYR A 299 18.26 -23.40 38.03
CA TYR A 299 19.35 -22.81 38.82
C TYR A 299 19.88 -23.78 39.88
N MET A 300 19.05 -24.71 40.39
CA MET A 300 19.49 -25.78 41.29
C MET A 300 20.39 -26.79 40.57
N GLY A 301 20.09 -27.12 39.31
CA GLY A 301 20.96 -27.94 38.46
C GLY A 301 22.29 -27.27 38.13
N VAL A 302 22.32 -25.95 37.98
CA VAL A 302 23.58 -25.20 37.81
C VAL A 302 24.35 -25.10 39.12
N LYS A 303 23.66 -24.90 40.25
CA LYS A 303 24.28 -24.85 41.59
C LYS A 303 24.95 -26.17 41.95
N SER A 304 24.33 -27.31 41.66
CA SER A 304 24.93 -28.63 41.95
C SER A 304 26.23 -28.86 41.17
N GLN A 305 26.36 -28.28 39.99
CA GLN A 305 27.56 -28.39 39.15
C GLN A 305 28.64 -27.34 39.47
N THR A 306 28.26 -26.12 39.82
CA THR A 306 29.18 -24.98 39.94
C THR A 306 29.41 -24.51 41.39
N GLY A 307 28.59 -24.98 42.34
CA GLY A 307 28.62 -24.56 43.74
C GLY A 307 28.11 -23.13 44.00
N LYS A 308 27.68 -22.39 42.96
CA LYS A 308 27.17 -21.01 43.05
C LYS A 308 25.82 -20.89 42.35
N PHE A 309 25.00 -19.94 42.81
CA PHE A 309 23.77 -19.60 42.12
C PHE A 309 24.09 -18.77 40.85
N PRO A 310 23.52 -19.13 39.68
CA PRO A 310 23.66 -18.34 38.46
C PRO A 310 22.78 -17.09 38.47
N ASP A 311 23.25 -16.03 37.81
CA ASP A 311 22.46 -14.82 37.59
C ASP A 311 21.39 -15.06 36.50
N LEU A 312 20.17 -14.58 36.73
CA LEU A 312 19.11 -14.62 35.72
C LEU A 312 19.43 -13.65 34.57
N PRO A 313 19.22 -14.03 33.30
CA PRO A 313 19.38 -13.11 32.17
C PRO A 313 18.55 -11.82 32.35
N SER A 314 19.08 -10.72 31.84
CA SER A 314 18.40 -9.43 31.87
C SER A 314 17.14 -9.45 30.98
N GLU A 315 16.18 -8.57 31.25
CA GLU A 315 14.94 -8.48 30.46
C GLU A 315 15.21 -8.15 28.98
N GLU A 316 16.25 -7.35 28.71
CA GLU A 316 16.69 -6.99 27.35
C GLU A 316 17.30 -8.19 26.58
N SER A 317 17.74 -9.23 27.27
CA SER A 317 18.29 -10.46 26.67
C SER A 317 17.30 -11.63 26.66
N GLY A 318 16.02 -11.39 27.00
CA GLY A 318 14.95 -12.40 26.94
C GLY A 318 14.67 -13.15 28.25
N GLY A 319 15.30 -12.76 29.37
CA GLY A 319 14.96 -13.25 30.72
C GLY A 319 15.03 -14.78 30.89
N SER A 320 14.09 -15.36 31.64
CA SER A 320 14.00 -16.82 31.82
C SER A 320 13.55 -17.59 30.57
N ALA A 321 12.97 -16.92 29.56
CA ALA A 321 12.51 -17.59 28.35
C ALA A 321 13.66 -18.22 27.54
N VAL A 322 14.83 -17.58 27.52
CA VAL A 322 16.03 -18.07 26.81
C VAL A 322 16.62 -19.33 27.47
N ILE A 323 16.46 -19.45 28.79
CA ILE A 323 16.89 -20.62 29.55
C ILE A 323 16.15 -21.86 29.05
N TYR A 324 14.85 -21.71 28.81
CA TYR A 324 13.99 -22.78 28.32
C TYR A 324 14.31 -23.20 26.88
N THR A 325 14.52 -22.24 25.97
CA THR A 325 14.89 -22.55 24.58
C THR A 325 16.19 -23.34 24.51
N ARG A 326 17.20 -22.94 25.30
CA ARG A 326 18.52 -23.59 25.34
C ARG A 326 18.46 -25.00 25.94
N TYR A 327 17.67 -25.20 27.00
CA TYR A 327 17.54 -26.49 27.69
C TYR A 327 16.82 -27.53 26.80
N LYS A 328 15.81 -27.12 26.01
CA LYS A 328 15.18 -28.01 25.01
C LYS A 328 16.13 -28.38 23.85
N THR A 329 16.93 -27.44 23.33
CA THR A 329 17.94 -27.77 22.30
C THR A 329 19.04 -28.69 22.82
N ALA A 330 19.43 -28.58 24.09
CA ALA A 330 20.42 -29.47 24.71
C ALA A 330 19.85 -30.88 25.00
N SER A 331 18.57 -30.96 25.38
CA SER A 331 17.85 -32.23 25.61
C SER A 331 17.50 -32.96 24.30
N SER A 332 17.25 -32.24 23.21
CA SER A 332 17.00 -32.84 21.88
C SER A 332 18.25 -33.31 21.14
N HIS A 333 19.46 -32.87 21.55
CA HIS A 333 20.73 -33.35 21.00
C HIS A 333 21.19 -34.71 21.58
N SER A 334 20.39 -35.37 22.42
CA SER A 334 20.70 -36.73 22.91
C SER A 334 20.29 -37.86 21.95
N LYS A 335 19.78 -37.55 20.74
CA LYS A 335 19.51 -38.54 19.68
C LYS A 335 19.77 -37.95 18.28
N SER A 336 21.03 -37.70 17.96
CA SER A 336 21.54 -37.85 16.58
C SER A 336 23.06 -37.75 16.58
N THR A 337 23.69 -38.88 16.28
CA THR A 337 25.11 -39.01 16.00
C THR A 337 25.39 -38.51 14.59
N SER A 338 26.19 -37.46 14.45
CA SER A 338 27.24 -37.37 13.41
C SER A 338 28.11 -36.12 13.58
N GLN A 339 29.31 -36.38 14.10
CA GLN A 339 30.61 -35.82 13.71
C GLN A 339 30.68 -34.40 13.14
N SER A 340 31.28 -33.48 13.92
CA SER A 340 32.28 -32.57 13.36
C SER A 340 33.51 -32.54 14.26
N SER A 341 34.63 -32.91 13.65
CA SER A 341 35.94 -33.04 14.25
C SER A 341 36.59 -31.69 14.52
N SER A 342 37.10 -31.58 15.74
CA SER A 342 37.95 -30.55 16.32
C SER A 342 39.28 -30.31 15.60
N LYS A 343 39.75 -29.05 15.62
CA LYS A 343 41.09 -28.54 16.02
C LYS A 343 41.21 -27.10 15.51
N GLY A 344 41.46 -26.02 16.27
CA GLY A 344 41.96 -25.84 17.63
C GLY A 344 43.41 -25.37 17.60
N THR A 345 43.68 -24.06 17.71
CA THR A 345 44.90 -23.57 18.38
C THR A 345 44.88 -22.10 18.81
N LYS A 346 45.11 -21.95 20.12
CA LYS A 346 45.58 -20.86 20.99
C LYS A 346 46.24 -19.60 20.39
N SER A 347 45.78 -18.48 20.96
CA SER A 347 46.52 -17.28 21.42
C SER A 347 48.04 -17.16 21.16
N HIS A 348 48.45 -15.99 20.66
CA HIS A 348 49.55 -15.22 21.27
C HIS A 348 49.33 -13.71 21.09
N LYS A 349 49.60 -12.99 22.19
CA LYS A 349 49.59 -11.53 22.31
C LYS A 349 51.03 -11.05 22.16
N SER A 350 51.31 -10.17 21.20
CA SER A 350 52.50 -9.32 21.21
C SER A 350 52.14 -7.90 20.78
N LYS A 351 52.44 -6.96 21.68
CA LYS A 351 52.49 -5.52 21.40
C LYS A 351 53.68 -5.23 20.49
N SER A 352 53.48 -4.42 19.46
CA SER A 352 54.45 -3.41 19.06
C SER A 352 53.73 -2.23 18.40
N ILE A 353 54.26 -1.06 18.70
CA ILE A 353 53.84 0.28 18.29
C ILE A 353 54.69 0.67 17.06
N ALA A 354 54.15 1.56 16.22
CA ALA A 354 54.79 2.34 15.16
C ALA A 354 54.75 1.75 13.73
N GLY A 355 54.39 2.63 12.78
CA GLY A 355 54.36 2.35 11.34
C GLY A 355 53.07 2.78 10.65
N LYS A 356 52.75 4.08 10.71
CA LYS A 356 51.81 4.74 9.80
C LYS A 356 52.59 5.02 8.51
N GLU A 357 51.94 4.90 7.34
CA GLU A 357 52.45 5.01 5.96
C GLU A 357 52.63 3.65 5.25
N SER A 358 52.04 3.51 4.05
CA SER A 358 51.96 2.32 3.15
C SER A 358 50.71 1.41 3.16
N LYS A 359 49.52 1.91 3.53
CA LYS A 359 48.24 1.18 3.34
C LYS A 359 47.18 1.87 2.47
N GLU A 360 47.59 2.87 1.69
CA GLU A 360 46.70 3.55 0.73
C GLU A 360 46.84 3.03 -0.72
N GLU A 361 47.87 2.25 -1.05
CA GLU A 361 48.08 1.78 -2.44
C GLU A 361 47.59 0.35 -2.72
N VAL A 362 47.36 -0.48 -1.69
CA VAL A 362 46.87 -1.86 -1.89
C VAL A 362 45.33 -1.94 -1.83
N LYS A 363 44.65 -0.92 -1.29
CA LYS A 363 43.18 -0.85 -1.29
C LYS A 363 42.58 -0.30 -2.59
N LYS A 364 43.40 0.24 -3.50
CA LYS A 364 42.96 0.72 -4.81
C LYS A 364 42.94 -0.36 -5.90
N LYS A 365 43.52 -1.55 -5.68
CA LYS A 365 43.57 -2.63 -6.69
C LYS A 365 42.57 -3.77 -6.51
N ALA A 366 41.74 -3.74 -5.46
CA ALA A 366 40.71 -4.75 -5.21
C ALA A 366 39.26 -4.23 -5.36
N ASP A 367 39.08 -2.91 -5.50
CA ASP A 367 37.75 -2.28 -5.68
C ASP A 367 37.42 -2.01 -7.17
N GLU A 368 38.26 -2.42 -8.12
CA GLU A 368 38.04 -2.20 -9.57
C GLU A 368 37.34 -3.37 -10.30
N GLU A 369 37.12 -4.53 -9.66
CA GLU A 369 36.60 -5.72 -10.36
C GLU A 369 35.08 -5.97 -10.23
N ASP A 370 34.34 -5.28 -9.36
CA ASP A 370 32.90 -5.53 -9.18
C ASP A 370 32.05 -4.36 -9.71
N THR A 371 32.13 -4.14 -11.03
CA THR A 371 31.44 -3.08 -11.79
C THR A 371 30.03 -3.48 -12.27
N GLY A 372 29.39 -4.47 -11.65
CA GLY A 372 28.02 -4.91 -11.99
C GLY A 372 26.95 -4.23 -11.13
N PHE A 373 25.70 -4.15 -11.62
CA PHE A 373 24.58 -3.68 -10.81
C PHE A 373 24.33 -4.64 -9.65
N LYS A 374 24.22 -4.11 -8.43
CA LYS A 374 23.88 -4.87 -7.21
C LYS A 374 22.52 -4.42 -6.71
N MET A 375 21.61 -5.37 -6.55
CA MET A 375 20.32 -5.12 -5.90
C MET A 375 20.52 -4.71 -4.44
N GLY A 376 19.61 -3.87 -3.93
CA GLY A 376 19.59 -3.52 -2.51
C GLY A 376 19.23 -4.72 -1.63
N PRO A 377 19.62 -4.72 -0.34
CA PRO A 377 19.10 -5.69 0.62
C PRO A 377 17.58 -5.53 0.74
N SER A 378 16.85 -6.64 0.82
CA SER A 378 15.39 -6.62 1.04
C SER A 378 15.06 -6.59 2.53
N ASN A 379 14.17 -5.67 2.92
CA ASN A 379 13.58 -5.63 4.26
C ASN A 379 12.35 -6.55 4.37
N PHE A 380 11.72 -6.91 3.25
CA PHE A 380 10.46 -7.66 3.24
C PHE A 380 10.62 -9.14 2.94
N LEU A 381 11.61 -9.55 2.14
CA LEU A 381 11.70 -10.91 1.62
C LEU A 381 11.80 -11.97 2.73
N GLN A 382 12.62 -11.72 3.76
CA GLN A 382 12.76 -12.66 4.88
C GLN A 382 11.46 -12.81 5.68
N GLU A 383 10.80 -11.70 5.99
CA GLU A 383 9.51 -11.70 6.69
C GLU A 383 8.43 -12.38 5.84
N LEU A 384 8.44 -12.17 4.52
CA LEU A 384 7.53 -12.79 3.57
C LEU A 384 7.69 -14.31 3.53
N MET A 385 8.93 -14.81 3.54
CA MET A 385 9.21 -16.25 3.60
C MET A 385 8.74 -16.86 4.93
N LEU A 386 8.91 -16.15 6.05
CA LEU A 386 8.39 -16.58 7.35
C LEU A 386 6.85 -16.64 7.35
N ALA A 387 6.18 -15.61 6.85
CA ALA A 387 4.72 -15.60 6.74
C ALA A 387 4.20 -16.72 5.82
N SER A 388 4.93 -17.03 4.74
CA SER A 388 4.62 -18.16 3.85
C SER A 388 4.80 -19.51 4.55
N SER A 389 5.84 -19.66 5.38
CA SER A 389 6.00 -20.88 6.20
C SER A 389 4.87 -21.07 7.22
N GLU A 390 4.31 -19.99 7.79
CA GLU A 390 3.14 -20.07 8.67
C GLU A 390 1.91 -20.62 7.92
N TYR A 391 1.72 -20.23 6.65
CA TYR A 391 0.68 -20.83 5.82
C TYR A 391 0.89 -22.34 5.64
N GLU A 392 2.12 -22.77 5.34
CA GLU A 392 2.41 -24.19 5.12
C GLU A 392 2.21 -25.04 6.37
N GLU A 393 2.66 -24.55 7.53
CA GLU A 393 2.59 -25.28 8.79
C GLU A 393 1.18 -25.31 9.38
N VAL A 394 0.47 -24.18 9.33
CA VAL A 394 -0.80 -24.01 10.05
C VAL A 394 -2.00 -24.24 9.15
N TRP A 395 -1.98 -23.75 7.91
CA TRP A 395 -3.21 -23.60 7.11
C TRP A 395 -3.33 -24.57 5.93
N LYS A 396 -2.23 -24.96 5.28
CA LYS A 396 -2.22 -25.82 4.07
C LYS A 396 -2.90 -27.18 4.29
N GLY A 397 -2.70 -27.78 5.47
CA GLY A 397 -3.25 -29.10 5.83
C GLY A 397 -4.46 -29.07 6.78
N MET A 398 -4.99 -27.89 7.10
CA MET A 398 -6.04 -27.77 8.12
C MET A 398 -7.42 -28.14 7.56
N ASP A 399 -8.03 -29.20 8.12
CA ASP A 399 -9.42 -29.54 7.80
C ASP A 399 -10.41 -28.66 8.58
N GLU A 400 -11.12 -27.79 7.86
CA GLU A 400 -12.25 -27.04 8.42
C GLU A 400 -13.60 -27.39 7.77
N SER A 401 -13.78 -28.66 7.34
CA SER A 401 -15.07 -29.19 6.87
C SER A 401 -16.25 -28.85 7.80
N LYS A 402 -16.01 -28.77 9.11
CA LYS A 402 -17.00 -28.43 10.15
C LYS A 402 -17.22 -26.91 10.33
N ASN A 403 -16.41 -26.04 9.74
CA ASN A 403 -16.44 -24.58 9.88
C ASN A 403 -17.11 -23.88 8.69
N THR A 404 -18.29 -24.33 8.28
CA THR A 404 -19.01 -23.76 7.12
C THR A 404 -19.31 -22.27 7.25
N SER A 405 -19.45 -21.79 8.49
CA SER A 405 -19.75 -20.40 8.82
C SER A 405 -18.51 -19.49 8.97
N GLN A 406 -17.31 -20.04 8.73
CA GLN A 406 -16.01 -19.36 8.78
C GLN A 406 -15.79 -18.56 10.08
N MET A 407 -16.07 -19.19 11.21
CA MET A 407 -15.79 -18.65 12.54
C MET A 407 -14.29 -18.71 12.85
N HIS A 408 -13.87 -17.94 13.85
CA HIS A 408 -12.52 -18.05 14.39
C HIS A 408 -12.29 -19.44 15.00
N ILE A 409 -11.05 -19.92 14.90
CA ILE A 409 -10.64 -21.23 15.40
C ILE A 409 -10.22 -21.09 16.86
N LYS A 410 -11.04 -21.66 17.75
CA LYS A 410 -10.89 -21.53 19.21
C LYS A 410 -9.57 -22.11 19.74
N SER A 411 -9.04 -23.19 19.13
CA SER A 411 -7.77 -23.80 19.55
C SER A 411 -6.58 -22.87 19.33
N ILE A 412 -6.52 -22.21 18.17
CA ILE A 412 -5.49 -21.23 17.83
C ILE A 412 -5.58 -20.02 18.78
N VAL A 413 -6.80 -19.51 19.02
CA VAL A 413 -7.04 -18.41 19.99
C VAL A 413 -6.52 -18.77 21.37
N LYS A 414 -6.87 -19.96 21.88
CA LYS A 414 -6.41 -20.43 23.19
C LYS A 414 -4.90 -20.55 23.25
N ALA A 415 -4.27 -21.20 22.26
CA ALA A 415 -2.82 -21.35 22.22
C ALA A 415 -2.09 -20.00 22.21
N GLN A 416 -2.56 -19.06 21.38
CA GLN A 416 -2.01 -17.71 21.29
C GLN A 416 -2.14 -16.96 22.62
N LYS A 417 -3.31 -17.00 23.26
CA LYS A 417 -3.55 -16.31 24.54
C LYS A 417 -2.84 -16.97 25.71
N VAL A 418 -2.69 -18.30 25.70
CA VAL A 418 -1.84 -19.02 26.66
C VAL A 418 -0.40 -18.51 26.56
N ALA A 419 0.18 -18.48 25.36
CA ALA A 419 1.56 -18.00 25.17
C ALA A 419 1.73 -16.51 25.55
N GLU A 420 0.72 -15.67 25.29
CA GLU A 420 0.72 -14.26 25.68
C GLU A 420 0.69 -14.09 27.21
N VAL A 421 -0.23 -14.77 27.89
CA VAL A 421 -0.35 -14.73 29.36
C VAL A 421 0.89 -15.34 30.02
N GLU A 422 1.41 -16.45 29.50
CA GLU A 422 2.64 -17.07 29.99
C GLU A 422 3.83 -16.10 29.87
N ARG A 423 3.96 -15.35 28.77
CA ARG A 423 4.98 -14.31 28.62
C ARG A 423 4.82 -13.15 29.60
N GLU A 424 3.58 -12.71 29.86
CA GLU A 424 3.29 -11.70 30.89
C GLU A 424 3.68 -12.21 32.29
N LEU A 425 3.32 -13.46 32.61
CA LEU A 425 3.60 -14.08 33.91
C LEU A 425 5.09 -14.36 34.10
N ARG A 426 5.82 -14.78 33.05
CA ARG A 426 7.27 -14.97 33.11
C ARG A 426 7.99 -13.70 33.56
N LYS A 427 7.61 -12.52 33.06
CA LYS A 427 8.21 -11.25 33.52
C LYS A 427 7.99 -11.03 35.02
N ILE A 428 6.78 -11.31 35.52
CA ILE A 428 6.47 -11.19 36.94
C ILE A 428 7.26 -12.21 37.76
N VAL A 429 7.34 -13.45 37.31
CA VAL A 429 8.08 -14.52 37.99
C VAL A 429 9.57 -14.21 38.02
N ASP A 430 10.17 -13.73 36.93
CA ASP A 430 11.58 -13.35 36.85
C ASP A 430 11.96 -12.29 37.88
N VAL A 431 11.10 -11.29 38.09
CA VAL A 431 11.32 -10.26 39.13
C VAL A 431 11.31 -10.88 40.52
N HIS A 432 10.35 -11.76 40.83
CA HIS A 432 10.28 -12.45 42.12
C HIS A 432 11.49 -13.38 42.32
N LEU A 433 11.88 -14.15 41.31
CA LEU A 433 12.99 -15.09 41.37
C LEU A 433 14.35 -14.38 41.51
N ARG A 434 14.54 -13.20 40.91
CA ARG A 434 15.74 -12.39 41.15
C ARG A 434 15.85 -11.98 42.62
N ALA A 435 14.74 -11.61 43.25
CA ALA A 435 14.71 -11.31 44.69
C ALA A 435 14.97 -12.55 45.55
N GLU A 436 14.39 -13.71 45.19
CA GLU A 436 14.66 -14.99 45.86
C GLU A 436 16.15 -15.38 45.75
N LEU A 437 16.75 -15.26 44.56
CA LEU A 437 18.17 -15.55 44.32
C LEU A 437 19.09 -14.62 45.10
N GLU A 438 18.78 -13.33 45.21
CA GLU A 438 19.55 -12.38 46.03
C GLU A 438 19.54 -12.79 47.52
N ILE A 439 18.39 -13.22 48.04
CA ILE A 439 18.26 -13.72 49.41
C ILE A 439 19.10 -15.00 49.60
N LEU A 440 18.99 -15.95 48.67
CA LEU A 440 19.72 -17.23 48.71
C LEU A 440 21.23 -17.05 48.57
N GLN A 441 21.67 -16.10 47.73
CA GLN A 441 23.08 -15.78 47.57
C GLN A 441 23.64 -15.09 48.81
N ASN A 442 22.89 -14.16 49.41
CA ASN A 442 23.24 -13.56 50.70
C ASN A 442 23.32 -14.61 51.83
N ALA A 443 22.46 -15.64 51.82
CA ALA A 443 22.53 -16.74 52.79
C ALA A 443 23.76 -17.63 52.54
N LEU A 444 24.04 -17.98 51.29
CA LEU A 444 25.25 -18.75 50.92
C LEU A 444 26.53 -17.99 51.26
N ASP A 445 26.55 -16.67 51.05
CA ASP A 445 27.67 -15.81 51.41
C ASP A 445 27.84 -15.68 52.93
N LYS A 446 26.75 -15.70 53.71
CA LYS A 446 26.79 -15.78 55.18
C LYS A 446 27.34 -17.13 55.65
N ASP A 447 26.92 -18.24 55.06
CA ASP A 447 27.42 -19.59 55.40
C ASP A 447 28.89 -19.77 54.98
N ASN A 448 29.28 -19.23 53.82
CA ASN A 448 30.67 -19.18 53.38
C ASN A 448 31.52 -18.23 54.25
N ALA A 449 30.95 -17.13 54.74
CA ALA A 449 31.61 -16.21 55.68
C ALA A 449 31.77 -16.81 57.09
N ILE A 450 30.94 -17.78 57.49
CA ILE A 450 31.14 -18.57 58.73
C ILE A 450 32.31 -19.56 58.53
N ARG A 451 32.59 -20.00 57.30
CA ARG A 451 33.73 -20.88 56.95
C ARG A 451 35.05 -20.16 56.66
N ILE A 452 35.05 -18.85 56.42
CA ILE A 452 36.27 -18.05 56.17
C ILE A 452 36.16 -16.70 56.89
N LYS A 453 36.69 -16.62 58.12
CA LYS A 453 37.10 -15.33 58.69
C LYS A 453 38.37 -14.85 57.98
N ARG A 454 38.26 -13.90 57.04
CA ARG A 454 39.02 -12.63 57.01
C ARG A 454 38.78 -11.81 55.73
N SER A 455 38.64 -10.50 55.98
CA SER A 455 38.83 -9.33 55.09
C SER A 455 37.60 -8.69 54.42
N LYS A 456 37.35 -7.44 54.86
CA LYS A 456 36.42 -6.43 54.33
C LYS A 456 36.84 -5.95 52.93
N LYS A 457 35.88 -5.59 52.06
CA LYS A 457 35.75 -4.20 51.56
C LYS A 457 34.44 -3.93 50.81
N GLN A 458 33.86 -2.79 51.13
CA GLN A 458 32.73 -2.13 50.46
C GLN A 458 32.99 -1.86 48.97
N LYS A 459 31.93 -1.92 48.14
CA LYS A 459 31.87 -1.13 46.90
C LYS A 459 30.47 -0.57 46.64
N LYS A 460 30.46 0.74 46.42
CA LYS A 460 29.31 1.63 46.21
C LYS A 460 28.43 1.21 45.02
N VAL A 461 27.12 1.29 45.24
CA VAL A 461 26.08 1.41 44.21
C VAL A 461 26.37 2.66 43.36
N LYS A 462 26.58 2.49 42.06
CA LYS A 462 26.57 3.60 41.09
C LYS A 462 25.13 3.93 40.75
N ARG A 463 24.72 5.16 41.03
CA ARG A 463 23.51 5.79 40.48
C ARG A 463 23.59 5.77 38.95
N SER A 464 22.54 5.27 38.32
CA SER A 464 22.27 5.41 36.89
C SER A 464 22.23 6.89 36.50
N SER A 465 23.01 7.26 35.50
CA SER A 465 22.95 8.56 34.84
C SER A 465 21.58 8.73 34.18
N LYS A 466 20.83 9.76 34.60
CA LYS A 466 19.62 10.20 33.90
C LYS A 466 20.02 10.71 32.51
N LYS A 467 19.59 9.98 31.48
CA LYS A 467 19.70 10.35 30.07
C LYS A 467 19.17 11.78 29.84
N ALA A 468 19.94 12.57 29.11
CA ALA A 468 19.52 13.88 28.60
C ALA A 468 18.23 13.72 27.78
N LYS A 469 17.19 14.45 28.18
CA LYS A 469 15.90 14.50 27.48
C LYS A 469 16.15 15.23 26.15
N LYS A 470 16.10 14.48 25.04
CA LYS A 470 16.17 14.99 23.67
C LYS A 470 15.21 16.17 23.56
N LYS A 471 15.72 17.36 23.18
CA LYS A 471 14.96 18.60 23.01
C LYS A 471 13.93 18.34 21.90
N ARG A 472 12.70 17.98 22.26
CA ARG A 472 11.58 17.91 21.32
C ARG A 472 11.27 19.34 20.91
N ASP A 473 11.00 19.57 19.62
CA ASP A 473 10.56 20.87 19.13
C ASP A 473 9.39 21.36 19.97
N LYS A 474 9.49 22.61 20.42
CA LYS A 474 8.51 23.22 21.31
C LYS A 474 7.21 23.38 20.51
N ASP A 475 6.19 22.60 20.83
CA ASP A 475 4.86 22.75 20.24
C ASP A 475 4.35 24.17 20.51
N LEU A 476 3.94 24.89 19.47
CA LEU A 476 3.40 26.25 19.57
C LEU A 476 1.91 26.25 19.99
N THR A 477 1.27 25.09 20.08
CA THR A 477 -0.17 24.90 20.36
C THR A 477 -0.48 23.77 21.36
N PRO A 478 0.23 23.66 22.50
CA PRO A 478 0.07 22.50 23.40
C PRO A 478 -1.30 22.44 24.06
N ASP A 479 -1.96 23.59 24.26
CA ASP A 479 -3.22 23.71 25.01
C ASP A 479 -4.48 23.59 24.12
N ARG A 480 -4.33 23.33 22.82
CA ARG A 480 -5.45 23.28 21.85
C ARG A 480 -5.80 21.86 21.42
N THR A 481 -7.09 21.57 21.30
CA THR A 481 -7.61 20.28 20.82
C THR A 481 -7.46 20.14 19.31
N LEU A 482 -7.38 18.89 18.81
CA LEU A 482 -7.27 18.61 17.38
C LEU A 482 -8.45 19.17 16.58
N GLU A 483 -9.67 19.08 17.12
CA GLU A 483 -10.89 19.61 16.48
C GLU A 483 -10.77 21.11 16.26
N SER A 484 -10.34 21.87 17.27
CA SER A 484 -10.14 23.32 17.14
C SER A 484 -9.07 23.68 16.09
N LEU A 485 -7.98 22.92 16.02
CA LEU A 485 -6.95 23.13 15.00
C LEU A 485 -7.45 22.79 13.59
N PHE A 486 -8.26 21.73 13.47
CA PHE A 486 -8.85 21.33 12.20
C PHE A 486 -9.88 22.35 11.72
N GLU A 487 -10.76 22.81 12.62
CA GLU A 487 -11.71 23.90 12.35
C GLU A 487 -10.98 25.15 11.86
N GLU A 488 -9.92 25.59 12.56
CA GLU A 488 -9.12 26.75 12.14
C GLU A 488 -8.56 26.60 10.72
N LEU A 489 -8.05 25.42 10.37
CA LEU A 489 -7.50 25.16 9.03
C LEU A 489 -8.57 25.04 7.94
N VAL A 490 -9.76 24.51 8.25
CA VAL A 490 -10.91 24.48 7.32
C VAL A 490 -11.46 25.89 7.12
N MET A 491 -11.65 26.67 8.18
CA MET A 491 -12.13 28.06 8.10
C MET A 491 -11.19 28.95 7.28
N ASN A 492 -9.88 28.73 7.43
CA ASN A 492 -8.87 29.41 6.62
C ASN A 492 -8.72 28.80 5.22
N GLY A 493 -9.51 27.81 4.82
CA GLY A 493 -9.43 27.17 3.51
C GLY A 493 -8.05 26.58 3.21
N ILE A 494 -7.35 26.06 4.22
CA ILE A 494 -6.11 25.29 4.04
C ILE A 494 -6.46 23.81 3.89
N ILE A 495 -7.49 23.33 4.59
CA ILE A 495 -8.02 21.98 4.38
C ILE A 495 -9.21 22.08 3.41
N HIS A 496 -9.15 21.31 2.31
CA HIS A 496 -10.22 21.27 1.32
C HIS A 496 -10.88 19.91 1.21
N LYS A 497 -12.19 19.93 0.96
CA LYS A 497 -12.92 18.79 0.42
C LYS A 497 -12.57 18.64 -1.06
N TYR A 498 -12.47 17.41 -1.53
CA TYR A 498 -12.15 17.07 -2.91
C TYR A 498 -13.18 16.08 -3.48
N PRO A 499 -13.45 16.10 -4.79
CA PRO A 499 -14.38 15.17 -5.41
C PRO A 499 -13.82 13.75 -5.38
N ALA A 500 -14.64 12.78 -4.96
CA ALA A 500 -14.28 11.38 -4.88
C ALA A 500 -14.00 10.81 -6.29
N THR A 501 -12.72 10.64 -6.62
CA THR A 501 -12.25 10.21 -7.93
C THR A 501 -11.41 8.94 -7.79
N ARG A 502 -11.66 7.89 -8.56
CA ARG A 502 -10.81 6.68 -8.49
C ARG A 502 -9.61 6.81 -9.41
N LEU A 503 -8.49 6.18 -9.09
CA LEU A 503 -7.31 6.24 -9.97
C LEU A 503 -7.63 5.65 -11.36
N ASN A 504 -8.48 4.62 -11.41
CA ASN A 504 -8.95 4.00 -12.65
C ASN A 504 -9.82 4.91 -13.52
N SER A 505 -10.35 6.03 -13.00
CA SER A 505 -11.08 6.99 -13.84
C SER A 505 -10.16 7.84 -14.71
N PHE A 506 -8.85 7.85 -14.44
CA PHE A 506 -7.84 8.46 -15.29
C PHE A 506 -7.58 7.56 -16.52
N LYS A 507 -8.35 7.78 -17.58
CA LYS A 507 -8.38 6.93 -18.78
C LYS A 507 -7.11 7.08 -19.62
N GLY A 508 -6.55 5.96 -20.02
CA GLY A 508 -5.39 5.86 -20.90
C GLY A 508 -4.69 4.52 -20.75
N ASP A 509 -4.14 4.02 -21.86
CA ASP A 509 -3.43 2.74 -21.89
C ASP A 509 -1.94 2.93 -21.59
N ALA A 510 -1.31 1.88 -21.04
CA ALA A 510 0.13 1.82 -20.83
C ALA A 510 0.87 1.56 -22.16
N SER A 511 2.17 1.86 -22.21
CA SER A 511 2.97 1.57 -23.39
C SER A 511 3.17 0.05 -23.57
N TYR A 512 2.85 -0.45 -24.77
CA TYR A 512 3.00 -1.88 -25.12
C TYR A 512 4.32 -2.22 -25.82
N ALA A 513 5.14 -1.22 -26.13
CA ALA A 513 6.42 -1.37 -26.83
C ALA A 513 7.54 -0.54 -26.17
N GLY A 514 7.40 -0.21 -24.88
CA GLY A 514 8.34 0.65 -24.17
C GLY A 514 9.75 0.06 -24.07
N CYS A 515 9.88 -1.26 -23.84
CA CYS A 515 11.18 -1.93 -23.83
C CYS A 515 11.86 -1.90 -25.20
N ASP A 516 11.11 -2.08 -26.29
CA ASP A 516 11.68 -2.09 -27.64
C ASP A 516 12.14 -0.70 -28.08
N VAL A 517 11.41 0.35 -27.68
CA VAL A 517 11.84 1.74 -27.93
C VAL A 517 13.12 2.08 -27.15
N MET A 518 13.22 1.65 -25.88
CA MET A 518 14.44 1.82 -25.08
C MET A 518 15.65 1.11 -25.68
N ARG A 519 15.45 -0.07 -26.28
CA ARG A 519 16.53 -0.82 -26.97
C ARG A 519 17.09 -0.07 -28.19
N TRP A 520 16.34 0.87 -28.75
CA TRP A 520 16.78 1.69 -29.89
C TRP A 520 17.41 3.01 -29.44
N ASP A 521 17.93 3.09 -28.21
CA ASP A 521 18.55 4.28 -27.59
C ASP A 521 17.64 5.53 -27.59
N ASN A 522 16.33 5.32 -27.65
CA ASN A 522 15.33 6.40 -27.52
C ASN A 522 14.65 6.25 -26.16
N ASP A 523 14.55 7.36 -25.41
CA ASP A 523 13.70 7.40 -24.23
C ASP A 523 12.22 7.47 -24.69
N PRO A 524 11.40 6.43 -24.44
CA PRO A 524 10.00 6.48 -24.81
C PRO A 524 9.28 7.57 -24.03
N SER A 525 8.51 8.40 -24.73
CA SER A 525 7.59 9.32 -24.08
C SER A 525 6.52 8.51 -23.33
N PRO A 526 6.31 8.75 -22.03
CA PRO A 526 5.36 7.99 -21.24
C PRO A 526 3.92 8.22 -21.73
N THR A 527 3.12 7.16 -21.74
CA THR A 527 1.68 7.27 -22.00
C THR A 527 0.92 7.61 -20.73
N LEU A 528 -0.38 7.92 -20.86
CA LEU A 528 -1.24 8.21 -19.70
C LEU A 528 -1.37 7.02 -18.74
N GLY A 529 -1.33 5.78 -19.24
CA GLY A 529 -1.31 4.59 -18.39
C GLY A 529 0.00 4.46 -17.60
N ASP A 530 1.14 4.81 -18.22
CA ASP A 530 2.44 4.80 -17.54
C ASP A 530 2.48 5.84 -16.41
N VAL A 531 1.89 7.02 -16.64
CA VAL A 531 1.71 8.05 -15.60
C VAL A 531 0.81 7.55 -14.48
N ARG A 532 -0.29 6.85 -14.79
CA ARG A 532 -1.17 6.25 -13.78
C ARG A 532 -0.41 5.26 -12.91
N HIS A 533 0.40 4.39 -13.50
CA HIS A 533 1.25 3.43 -12.77
C HIS A 533 2.30 4.13 -11.91
N ALA A 534 2.99 5.15 -12.43
CA ALA A 534 3.97 5.92 -11.65
C ALA A 534 3.33 6.62 -10.44
N VAL A 535 2.15 7.21 -10.62
CA VAL A 535 1.40 7.83 -9.51
C VAL A 535 0.94 6.78 -8.48
N ARG A 536 0.44 5.62 -8.93
CA ARG A 536 0.09 4.50 -8.04
C ARG A 536 1.29 4.09 -7.18
N ASP A 537 2.42 3.83 -7.82
CA ASP A 537 3.59 3.24 -7.20
C ASP A 537 4.35 4.23 -6.29
N SER A 538 4.38 5.52 -6.65
CA SER A 538 5.10 6.55 -5.89
C SER A 538 4.23 7.24 -4.83
N CYS A 539 2.93 7.39 -5.07
CA CYS A 539 2.05 8.18 -4.20
C CYS A 539 1.10 7.32 -3.36
N VAL A 540 0.54 6.25 -3.93
CA VAL A 540 -0.52 5.47 -3.27
C VAL A 540 0.07 4.31 -2.47
N LEU A 541 0.76 3.38 -3.13
CA LEU A 541 1.24 2.14 -2.49
C LEU A 541 2.12 2.36 -1.25
N PRO A 542 3.09 3.30 -1.24
CA PRO A 542 3.95 3.52 -0.08
C PRO A 542 3.20 4.07 1.13
N MET A 543 1.97 4.55 0.96
CA MET A 543 1.16 5.23 1.96
C MET A 543 0.00 4.36 2.48
N LEU A 544 -0.20 3.16 1.90
CA LEU A 544 -1.32 2.27 2.24
C LEU A 544 -1.23 1.72 3.68
N SER A 545 -0.06 1.19 4.07
CA SER A 545 0.19 0.61 5.39
C SER A 545 1.40 1.24 6.06
N ASP A 546 1.37 1.30 7.40
CA ASP A 546 2.51 1.73 8.21
C ASP A 546 3.72 0.79 8.01
N GLN A 547 3.48 -0.53 7.84
CA GLN A 547 4.55 -1.52 7.62
C GLN A 547 5.28 -1.26 6.29
N ILE A 548 4.53 -1.03 5.22
CA ILE A 548 5.07 -0.71 3.89
C ILE A 548 5.85 0.61 3.95
N HIS A 549 5.28 1.64 4.58
CA HIS A 549 5.89 2.97 4.64
C HIS A 549 7.21 2.99 5.41
N GLN A 550 7.29 2.26 6.53
CA GLN A 550 8.47 2.26 7.41
C GLN A 550 9.63 1.43 6.85
N ALA A 551 9.35 0.31 6.20
CA ALA A 551 10.37 -0.61 5.70
C ALA A 551 10.67 -0.41 4.20
N GLY A 552 9.80 0.27 3.46
CA GLY A 552 9.93 0.48 2.02
C GLY A 552 10.68 1.77 1.64
N PRO A 553 10.86 2.02 0.33
CA PRO A 553 11.44 3.25 -0.18
C PRO A 553 10.62 4.48 0.25
N ALA A 554 11.25 5.43 0.95
CA ALA A 554 10.57 6.59 1.50
C ALA A 554 10.37 7.68 0.43
N VAL A 555 9.14 7.84 -0.05
CA VAL A 555 8.74 8.93 -0.96
C VAL A 555 8.12 10.06 -0.15
N ARG A 556 8.84 11.19 -0.03
CA ARG A 556 8.38 12.36 0.75
C ARG A 556 7.68 13.41 -0.09
N SER A 557 8.04 13.51 -1.37
CA SER A 557 7.50 14.51 -2.28
C SER A 557 7.48 14.01 -3.71
N VAL A 558 6.41 14.34 -4.44
CA VAL A 558 6.26 14.04 -5.88
C VAL A 558 5.80 15.31 -6.60
N LEU A 559 6.37 15.57 -7.77
CA LEU A 559 5.99 16.69 -8.64
C LEU A 559 5.38 16.14 -9.94
N ILE A 560 4.11 16.44 -10.20
CA ILE A 560 3.44 16.07 -11.44
C ILE A 560 3.52 17.26 -12.41
N ALA A 561 4.30 17.11 -13.47
CA ALA A 561 4.49 18.13 -14.49
C ALA A 561 3.79 17.77 -15.81
N GLY A 562 3.23 18.76 -16.49
CA GLY A 562 2.59 18.57 -17.79
C GLY A 562 1.80 19.80 -18.24
N ALA A 563 1.34 19.81 -19.49
CA ALA A 563 0.57 20.92 -20.04
C ALA A 563 -0.68 21.25 -19.20
N HIS A 564 -1.17 22.48 -19.32
CA HIS A 564 -2.41 22.89 -18.66
C HIS A 564 -3.60 22.04 -19.18
N GLY A 565 -4.54 21.67 -18.31
CA GLY A 565 -5.69 20.85 -18.68
C GLY A 565 -5.42 19.35 -18.89
N SER A 566 -4.23 18.84 -18.58
CA SER A 566 -3.87 17.41 -18.73
C SER A 566 -4.41 16.46 -17.65
N GLY A 567 -5.28 16.93 -16.75
CA GLY A 567 -5.86 16.11 -15.67
C GLY A 567 -5.00 15.97 -14.41
N LYS A 568 -3.99 16.85 -14.22
CA LYS A 568 -3.12 16.86 -13.03
C LYS A 568 -3.88 16.94 -11.70
N HIS A 569 -4.90 17.80 -11.62
CA HIS A 569 -5.76 17.91 -10.42
C HIS A 569 -6.60 16.65 -10.21
N THR A 570 -7.08 16.03 -11.29
CA THR A 570 -7.81 14.75 -11.22
C THR A 570 -6.95 13.65 -10.62
N LEU A 571 -5.65 13.61 -10.95
CA LEU A 571 -4.70 12.66 -10.35
C LEU A 571 -4.52 12.91 -8.84
N ILE A 572 -4.43 14.16 -8.40
CA ILE A 572 -4.34 14.49 -6.96
C ILE A 572 -5.59 14.05 -6.21
N ASN A 573 -6.77 14.37 -6.75
CA ASN A 573 -8.04 13.95 -6.18
C ASN A 573 -8.13 12.41 -6.13
N ALA A 574 -7.61 11.73 -7.15
CA ALA A 574 -7.53 10.28 -7.18
C ALA A 574 -6.61 9.72 -6.09
N VAL A 575 -5.40 10.25 -5.94
CA VAL A 575 -4.47 9.85 -4.86
C VAL A 575 -5.13 10.05 -3.49
N CYS A 576 -5.75 11.22 -3.26
CA CYS A 576 -6.43 11.49 -1.99
C CYS A 576 -7.60 10.54 -1.76
N THR A 577 -8.36 10.19 -2.79
CA THR A 577 -9.52 9.28 -2.70
C THR A 577 -9.11 7.82 -2.45
N GLU A 578 -8.06 7.32 -3.11
CA GLU A 578 -7.56 5.96 -2.89
C GLU A 578 -6.96 5.83 -1.49
N LEU A 579 -6.22 6.85 -1.05
CA LEU A 579 -5.67 6.88 0.29
C LEU A 579 -6.71 7.21 1.36
N GLY A 580 -7.83 7.87 1.05
CA GLY A 580 -8.69 8.48 2.07
C GLY A 580 -7.90 9.50 2.91
N ALA A 581 -7.11 10.34 2.25
CA ALA A 581 -6.20 11.28 2.90
C ALA A 581 -6.85 12.65 3.09
N THR A 582 -6.38 13.38 4.10
CA THR A 582 -6.71 14.80 4.27
C THR A 582 -5.84 15.66 3.36
N LEU A 583 -6.48 16.55 2.57
CA LEU A 583 -5.80 17.42 1.61
C LEU A 583 -5.55 18.80 2.22
N PHE A 584 -4.28 19.17 2.37
CA PHE A 584 -3.83 20.49 2.81
C PHE A 584 -3.31 21.28 1.61
N ASP A 585 -3.99 22.34 1.21
CA ASP A 585 -3.55 23.21 0.13
C ASP A 585 -2.66 24.34 0.65
N LEU A 586 -1.40 24.32 0.21
CA LEU A 586 -0.39 25.34 0.47
C LEU A 586 -0.02 26.12 -0.80
N THR A 587 -0.91 26.18 -1.78
CA THR A 587 -0.74 26.99 -2.99
C THR A 587 -0.53 28.46 -2.63
N SER A 588 0.40 29.14 -3.33
CA SER A 588 0.75 30.53 -3.03
C SER A 588 -0.46 31.46 -3.10
N ALA A 589 -1.35 31.27 -4.09
CA ALA A 589 -2.59 32.01 -4.24
C ALA A 589 -3.56 31.82 -3.06
N ASN A 590 -3.60 30.62 -2.48
CA ASN A 590 -4.48 30.31 -1.36
C ASN A 590 -3.97 30.91 -0.03
N ILE A 591 -2.64 30.98 0.16
CA ILE A 591 -2.03 31.48 1.40
C ILE A 591 -1.93 33.03 1.42
N VAL A 592 -2.22 33.73 0.32
CA VAL A 592 -2.18 35.21 0.28
C VAL A 592 -3.05 35.82 1.38
N GLY A 593 -2.49 36.73 2.18
CA GLY A 593 -3.21 37.40 3.28
C GLY A 593 -3.45 36.53 4.53
N LYS A 594 -3.41 35.19 4.42
CA LYS A 594 -3.57 34.27 5.56
C LYS A 594 -2.28 34.19 6.37
N TYR A 595 -2.40 34.22 7.71
CA TYR A 595 -1.27 34.13 8.65
C TYR A 595 -0.10 35.10 8.35
N PRO A 596 -0.32 36.43 8.33
CA PRO A 596 0.67 37.40 7.86
C PRO A 596 1.98 37.38 8.67
N GLY A 597 3.07 37.78 8.02
CA GLY A 597 4.40 37.84 8.63
C GLY A 597 5.11 36.49 8.75
N LYS A 598 6.37 36.53 9.21
CA LYS A 598 7.23 35.32 9.38
C LYS A 598 6.75 34.41 10.51
N SER A 599 6.30 35.00 11.62
CA SER A 599 5.72 34.28 12.76
C SER A 599 4.40 33.58 12.37
N GLY A 600 3.53 34.26 11.62
CA GLY A 600 2.30 33.69 11.09
C GLY A 600 2.56 32.50 10.17
N LEU A 601 3.50 32.64 9.22
CA LEU A 601 3.87 31.51 8.35
C LEU A 601 4.44 30.32 9.13
N THR A 602 5.25 30.58 10.15
CA THR A 602 5.80 29.54 11.02
C THR A 602 4.69 28.82 11.79
N MET A 603 3.68 29.57 12.26
CA MET A 603 2.49 29.01 12.90
C MET A 603 1.67 28.15 11.92
N LEU A 604 1.42 28.62 10.70
CA LEU A 604 0.70 27.85 9.66
C LEU A 604 1.39 26.51 9.38
N LEU A 605 2.70 26.54 9.14
CA LEU A 605 3.46 25.30 8.87
C LEU A 605 3.49 24.36 10.08
N HIS A 606 3.55 24.91 11.30
CA HIS A 606 3.43 24.13 12.53
C HIS A 606 2.06 23.46 12.65
N LEU A 607 0.98 24.21 12.42
CA LEU A 607 -0.40 23.71 12.42
C LEU A 607 -0.59 22.60 11.40
N VAL A 608 -0.19 22.83 10.15
CA VAL A 608 -0.31 21.85 9.07
C VAL A 608 0.47 20.59 9.39
N ASN A 609 1.73 20.70 9.84
CA ASN A 609 2.53 19.53 10.18
C ASN A 609 1.95 18.76 11.39
N LYS A 610 1.45 19.46 12.41
CA LYS A 610 0.82 18.84 13.58
C LYS A 610 -0.47 18.11 13.22
N VAL A 611 -1.37 18.76 12.48
CA VAL A 611 -2.67 18.18 12.10
C VAL A 611 -2.47 17.05 11.07
N ALA A 612 -1.58 17.22 10.09
CA ALA A 612 -1.24 16.16 9.13
C ALA A 612 -0.69 14.91 9.81
N ARG A 613 0.15 15.05 10.85
CA ARG A 613 0.64 13.90 11.62
C ARG A 613 -0.44 13.19 12.43
N LEU A 614 -1.46 13.90 12.87
CA LEU A 614 -2.55 13.33 13.68
C LEU A 614 -3.65 12.72 12.79
N LEU A 615 -3.79 13.16 11.54
CA LEU A 615 -4.82 12.72 10.59
C LEU A 615 -4.27 11.86 9.44
N GLN A 616 -3.13 11.19 9.66
CA GLN A 616 -2.48 10.36 8.66
C GLN A 616 -3.40 9.26 8.09
N PRO A 617 -3.23 8.90 6.80
CA PRO A 617 -2.43 9.57 5.78
C PRO A 617 -2.92 10.98 5.41
N SER A 618 -1.98 11.85 5.08
CA SER A 618 -2.25 13.24 4.69
C SER A 618 -1.46 13.63 3.44
N VAL A 619 -2.07 14.46 2.60
CA VAL A 619 -1.45 14.99 1.38
C VAL A 619 -1.36 16.51 1.52
N ILE A 620 -0.15 17.04 1.41
CA ILE A 620 0.10 18.48 1.32
C ILE A 620 0.25 18.81 -0.16
N PHE A 621 -0.57 19.71 -0.67
CA PHE A 621 -0.64 20.07 -2.08
C PHE A 621 -0.12 21.48 -2.34
N ILE A 622 0.62 21.66 -3.44
CA ILE A 622 1.06 22.96 -3.94
C ILE A 622 0.81 23.02 -5.45
N GLU A 623 -0.17 23.81 -5.85
CA GLU A 623 -0.40 24.13 -7.26
C GLU A 623 0.67 25.10 -7.78
N ASP A 624 1.02 24.96 -9.07
CA ASP A 624 2.07 25.71 -9.75
C ASP A 624 3.33 25.87 -8.89
N ALA A 625 3.84 24.74 -8.39
CA ALA A 625 4.97 24.70 -7.46
C ALA A 625 6.20 25.45 -8.00
N GLU A 626 6.32 25.56 -9.34
CA GLU A 626 7.35 26.35 -9.99
C GLU A 626 7.39 27.81 -9.57
N LYS A 627 6.24 28.43 -9.30
CA LYS A 627 6.12 29.84 -8.91
C LYS A 627 6.88 30.13 -7.62
N THR A 628 6.88 29.17 -6.70
CA THR A 628 7.61 29.25 -5.42
C THR A 628 9.13 29.36 -5.63
N PHE A 629 9.64 28.76 -6.71
CA PHE A 629 11.06 28.63 -7.02
C PHE A 629 11.54 29.45 -8.22
N MET A 630 10.69 30.33 -8.78
CA MET A 630 11.07 31.19 -9.91
C MET A 630 12.27 32.09 -9.62
N LYS A 631 13.12 32.29 -10.64
CA LYS A 631 14.28 33.20 -10.58
C LYS A 631 13.84 34.65 -10.33
N LYS A 632 12.93 35.15 -11.16
CA LYS A 632 12.33 36.49 -11.05
C LYS A 632 10.80 36.35 -10.98
N VAL A 633 10.17 37.01 -10.00
CA VAL A 633 8.71 37.09 -9.92
C VAL A 633 8.26 38.26 -10.78
N PRO A 634 7.30 38.08 -11.71
CA PRO A 634 6.72 39.18 -12.47
C PRO A 634 6.17 40.26 -11.53
N LYS A 635 6.41 41.54 -11.80
CA LYS A 635 5.91 42.67 -10.97
C LYS A 635 4.38 42.76 -10.94
N THR A 636 3.71 42.08 -11.86
CA THR A 636 2.25 42.00 -11.99
C THR A 636 1.62 41.02 -11.00
N ASP A 637 2.40 40.08 -10.44
CA ASP A 637 1.89 39.04 -9.55
C ASP A 637 1.89 39.51 -8.09
N LYS A 638 0.68 39.66 -7.51
CA LYS A 638 0.45 40.11 -6.13
C LYS A 638 0.45 38.96 -5.11
N THR A 639 0.69 37.72 -5.54
CA THR A 639 0.51 36.52 -4.70
C THR A 639 1.72 36.16 -3.81
N ASP A 640 2.78 36.97 -3.79
CA ASP A 640 4.03 36.72 -3.04
C ASP A 640 4.51 35.25 -3.10
N PRO A 641 4.70 34.66 -4.31
CA PRO A 641 4.90 33.22 -4.46
C PRO A 641 6.17 32.70 -3.78
N LYS A 642 7.18 33.55 -3.56
CA LYS A 642 8.43 33.19 -2.86
C LYS A 642 8.27 33.03 -1.35
N ARG A 643 7.09 33.26 -0.78
CA ARG A 643 6.82 33.21 0.67
C ARG A 643 7.21 31.87 1.30
N LEU A 644 6.94 30.76 0.63
CA LEU A 644 7.25 29.41 1.12
C LEU A 644 8.66 28.90 0.77
N LYS A 645 9.41 29.61 -0.09
CA LYS A 645 10.67 29.13 -0.68
C LYS A 645 11.69 28.62 0.35
N LYS A 646 11.80 29.28 1.51
CA LYS A 646 12.79 28.92 2.55
C LYS A 646 12.33 27.84 3.52
N ASP A 647 11.02 27.70 3.70
CA ASP A 647 10.46 26.85 4.75
C ASP A 647 9.89 25.55 4.18
N LEU A 648 9.58 25.49 2.88
CA LEU A 648 9.13 24.27 2.21
C LEU A 648 10.17 23.13 2.27
N PRO A 649 11.48 23.34 1.98
CA PRO A 649 12.47 22.28 2.18
C PRO A 649 12.61 21.83 3.63
N LYS A 650 12.37 22.73 4.60
CA LYS A 650 12.38 22.39 6.03
C LYS A 650 11.17 21.54 6.38
N LEU A 651 10.00 21.83 5.81
CA LEU A 651 8.79 21.03 5.97
C LEU A 651 9.02 19.61 5.45
N VAL A 652 9.55 19.45 4.23
CA VAL A 652 9.86 18.14 3.65
C VAL A 652 10.89 17.37 4.48
N LYS A 653 11.92 18.06 5.00
CA LYS A 653 12.91 17.46 5.91
C LYS A 653 12.35 17.11 7.28
N ALA A 654 11.28 17.78 7.72
CA ALA A 654 10.61 17.52 8.99
C ALA A 654 9.67 16.31 8.93
N ILE A 655 9.22 15.88 7.74
CA ILE A 655 8.45 14.64 7.56
C ILE A 655 9.36 13.46 7.89
N ALA A 656 9.05 12.75 8.98
CA ALA A 656 9.80 11.57 9.36
C ALA A 656 9.50 10.41 8.40
N PRO A 657 10.43 9.44 8.20
CA PRO A 657 10.15 8.24 7.43
C PRO A 657 9.00 7.37 7.99
N THR A 658 8.57 7.64 9.22
CA THR A 658 7.41 6.99 9.86
C THR A 658 6.10 7.74 9.62
N ASP A 659 6.16 9.00 9.16
CA ASP A 659 5.00 9.85 8.98
C ASP A 659 4.44 9.65 7.57
N ARG A 660 3.23 9.08 7.45
CA ARG A 660 2.48 8.95 6.19
C ARG A 660 1.95 10.31 5.72
N ILE A 661 2.87 11.20 5.35
CA ILE A 661 2.59 12.54 4.82
C ILE A 661 3.33 12.70 3.49
N LEU A 662 2.59 13.03 2.43
CA LEU A 662 3.12 13.22 1.09
C LEU A 662 2.97 14.67 0.63
N LEU A 663 4.05 15.30 0.18
CA LEU A 663 4.00 16.58 -0.52
C LEU A 663 3.79 16.36 -2.02
N LEU A 664 2.63 16.74 -2.56
CA LEU A 664 2.33 16.72 -3.98
C LEU A 664 2.40 18.12 -4.57
N GLY A 665 3.23 18.30 -5.60
CA GLY A 665 3.25 19.52 -6.40
C GLY A 665 2.70 19.28 -7.78
N THR A 666 2.11 20.31 -8.40
CA THR A 666 1.85 20.31 -9.84
C THR A 666 2.59 21.43 -10.54
N SER A 667 2.98 21.20 -11.79
CA SER A 667 3.68 22.20 -12.59
C SER A 667 3.23 22.22 -14.04
N CYS A 668 3.11 23.41 -14.63
CA CYS A 668 2.92 23.60 -16.07
C CYS A 668 4.24 23.90 -16.77
N CYS A 669 5.13 24.62 -16.10
CA CYS A 669 6.39 25.10 -16.64
C CYS A 669 7.54 24.77 -15.67
N PRO A 670 7.91 23.50 -15.49
CA PRO A 670 8.94 23.10 -14.53
C PRO A 670 10.32 23.73 -14.85
N TRP A 671 10.58 24.08 -16.11
CA TRP A 671 11.83 24.72 -16.55
C TRP A 671 12.00 26.17 -16.06
N ASP A 672 10.95 26.85 -15.63
CA ASP A 672 11.02 28.22 -15.11
C ASP A 672 11.59 28.29 -13.67
N CYS A 673 11.71 27.13 -13.03
CA CYS A 673 12.32 27.00 -11.72
C CYS A 673 13.82 27.28 -11.73
N ASP A 674 14.30 27.82 -10.60
CA ASP A 674 15.73 27.86 -10.34
C ASP A 674 16.25 26.48 -9.91
N GLN A 675 16.91 25.76 -10.83
CA GLN A 675 17.47 24.41 -10.63
C GLN A 675 18.31 24.29 -9.34
N LYS A 676 19.11 25.31 -8.99
CA LYS A 676 19.94 25.31 -7.77
C LYS A 676 19.14 25.32 -6.48
N SER A 677 17.87 25.73 -6.53
CA SER A 677 16.99 25.81 -5.35
C SER A 677 16.14 24.55 -5.14
N LEU A 678 16.16 23.61 -6.09
CA LEU A 678 15.47 22.31 -6.00
C LEU A 678 16.35 21.19 -5.43
N THR A 679 17.68 21.27 -5.59
CA THR A 679 18.64 20.22 -5.17
C THR A 679 19.10 20.33 -3.70
N GLY A 680 18.29 20.91 -2.81
CA GLY A 680 18.70 21.39 -1.47
C GLY A 680 18.30 20.56 -0.26
#